data_AF-A0AA43FPQ8-F1
#
_entry.id   AF-A0AA43FPQ8-F1
#
_cell.length_a   1.000
_cell.length_b   1.000
_cell.length_c   1.000
_cell.angle_alpha   90.00
_cell.angle_beta   90.00
_cell.angle_gamma   90.00
#
_symmetry.space_group_name_H-M   'P 1'
#
loop_
_entity.id
_entity.type
_entity.pdbx_description
1 polymer ?
#
loop_
_entity_poly.entity_id
_entity_poly.type
_entity_poly.pdbx_seq_one_letter_code
_entity_poly.pdbx_strand_id
1 'polypeptide(L)'
;MNGPEKKGRVIRTSGLGVFALVAVAAGLLWWMFLDEGVRRGIEETGASVVGARVDLAHVDVRASDGSIRLEGLQVANPDAPMTNLIEAEEISVDLLVPPLLEKKVVVESFVMRGVRFGTPREVSGALENPDPESGALWRQVNSWADQVQIPTLSLEGLGGTVDVAGIDADSLPTVRHARALTAATDSMRSAWEERARSLDPRPRLDSARALVERLESFRLTPLNALQAPGLVRSGQGTLSTLTTLEDDLAALDGSVKEGVASLQSGAGAFSGLRAEDFAYARGLLHLPSFDAPEISPALFGSTAVLWLKPVMYWARTAERFLPPGLDPRQRPGPKRARAEGTTVAFPGKATYPSFLLQEGEVGLEIGGSGAGAGAYTAHVRGLSSAPSLVNRPVEISVARDGARVGPVGLSLDAVLDHTGETIRDSVALRMDGVSLPAIELGALGGTLHLGDGSSTLQLARVGENIRARMRWTANAVTWSGGATPPSGAPAPSPDTLPGDPAGVAGVAGGLLGESGSPEWARAFVWRSLTGIRNVELEMSLEGTLDQPRLSISSNLGEAVARSLQEALGEEVAAAEARVRAEVERQARPHVENARSRVEAARTEVAGRIDSQRQEAEALRTRLESRLEELMRQARIGG
;
A
#
# COMPACT_ATOMS: atom_id res chain seq x y z
N MET A 1 23.71 100.70 37.63
CA MET A 1 22.95 99.78 38.50
C MET A 1 21.57 99.61 37.90
N ASN A 2 21.38 98.59 37.08
CA ASN A 2 20.08 98.22 36.52
C ASN A 2 19.45 97.18 37.46
N GLY A 3 18.20 97.41 37.87
CA GLY A 3 17.47 96.58 38.83
C GLY A 3 17.19 95.16 38.30
N PRO A 4 16.89 94.20 39.19
CA PRO A 4 16.71 92.81 38.80
C PRO A 4 15.43 92.62 37.99
N GLU A 5 15.56 92.01 36.80
CA GLU A 5 14.43 91.50 36.01
C GLU A 5 13.70 90.40 36.80
N LYS A 6 12.40 90.59 37.01
CA LYS A 6 11.51 89.56 37.56
C LYS A 6 11.38 88.43 36.54
N LYS A 7 12.01 87.29 36.82
CA LYS A 7 11.79 85.99 36.17
C LYS A 7 10.30 85.64 36.22
N GLY A 8 9.61 85.71 35.07
CA GLY A 8 8.22 85.26 34.95
C GLY A 8 8.12 83.77 35.27
N ARG A 9 7.28 83.41 36.26
CA ARG A 9 6.95 82.02 36.60
C ARG A 9 6.26 81.38 35.38
N VAL A 10 6.91 80.40 34.75
CA VAL A 10 6.44 79.69 33.54
C VAL A 10 5.22 78.78 33.82
N ILE A 11 4.87 78.54 35.08
CA ILE A 11 3.69 77.75 35.47
C ILE A 11 2.73 78.65 36.26
N ARG A 12 1.55 78.90 35.68
CA ARG A 12 0.42 79.55 36.36
C ARG A 12 -0.16 78.58 37.38
N THR A 13 0.07 78.82 38.67
CA THR A 13 -0.40 77.97 39.79
C THR A 13 -1.93 77.82 39.82
N SER A 14 -2.68 78.80 39.33
CA SER A 14 -4.14 78.70 39.14
C SER A 14 -4.53 77.72 38.03
N GLY A 15 -3.73 77.60 36.96
CA GLY A 15 -3.94 76.62 35.89
C GLY A 15 -3.61 75.19 36.34
N LEU A 16 -2.60 75.03 37.21
CA LEU A 16 -2.24 73.73 37.79
C LEU A 16 -3.36 73.17 38.68
N GLY A 17 -4.02 74.02 39.47
CA GLY A 17 -5.15 73.60 40.32
C GLY A 17 -6.37 73.14 39.51
N VAL A 18 -6.72 73.86 38.44
CA VAL A 18 -7.81 73.45 37.53
C VAL A 18 -7.45 72.16 36.79
N PHE A 19 -6.21 72.04 36.31
CA PHE A 19 -5.73 70.81 35.67
C PHE A 19 -5.79 69.60 36.62
N ALA A 20 -5.33 69.77 37.87
CA ALA A 20 -5.40 68.71 38.87
C ALA A 20 -6.85 68.31 39.19
N LEU A 21 -7.77 69.28 39.33
CA LEU A 21 -9.19 69.00 39.55
C LEU A 21 -9.81 68.24 38.37
N VAL A 22 -9.52 68.67 37.13
CA VAL A 22 -10.00 67.99 35.91
C VAL A 22 -9.40 66.59 35.80
N ALA A 23 -8.11 66.41 36.11
CA ALA A 23 -7.45 65.11 36.10
C ALA A 23 -8.05 64.16 37.17
N VAL A 24 -8.34 64.67 38.37
CA VAL A 24 -9.01 63.89 39.43
C VAL A 24 -10.45 63.55 39.04
N ALA A 25 -11.21 64.50 38.50
CA ALA A 25 -12.57 64.27 38.03
C ALA A 25 -12.61 63.26 36.87
N ALA A 26 -11.66 63.36 35.93
CA ALA A 26 -11.50 62.41 34.83
C ALA A 26 -11.08 61.03 35.35
N GLY A 27 -10.18 60.96 36.34
CA GLY A 27 -9.79 59.71 36.99
C GLY A 27 -10.95 59.04 37.74
N LEU A 28 -11.79 59.82 38.42
CA LEU A 28 -13.00 59.34 39.10
C LEU A 28 -14.06 58.86 38.10
N LEU A 29 -14.30 59.61 37.03
CA LEU A 29 -15.20 59.19 35.95
C LEU A 29 -14.69 57.92 35.28
N TRP A 30 -13.39 57.84 34.98
CA TRP A 30 -12.78 56.65 34.41
C TRP A 30 -12.93 55.44 35.34
N TRP A 31 -12.65 55.61 36.64
CA TRP A 31 -12.84 54.56 37.65
C TRP A 31 -14.30 54.10 37.77
N MET A 32 -15.26 55.03 37.73
CA MET A 32 -16.70 54.72 37.86
C MET A 32 -17.29 54.03 36.62
N PHE A 33 -16.74 54.27 35.42
CA PHE A 33 -17.26 53.72 34.16
C PHE A 33 -16.38 52.60 33.58
N LEU A 34 -15.28 52.22 34.25
CA LEU A 34 -14.33 51.22 33.76
C LEU A 34 -15.01 49.87 33.55
N ASP A 35 -15.73 49.39 34.57
CA ASP A 35 -16.37 48.07 34.57
C ASP A 35 -17.43 47.95 33.47
N GLU A 36 -18.32 48.95 33.36
CA GLU A 36 -19.36 48.98 32.32
C GLU A 36 -18.77 49.12 30.91
N GLY A 37 -17.70 49.91 30.77
CA GLY A 37 -16.98 50.05 29.50
C GLY A 37 -16.35 48.73 29.05
N VAL A 38 -15.70 48.01 29.97
CA VAL A 38 -15.10 46.69 29.71
C VAL A 38 -16.19 45.66 29.40
N ARG A 39 -17.29 45.64 30.18
CA ARG A 39 -18.45 44.76 29.95
C ARG A 39 -18.98 44.89 28.51
N ARG A 40 -19.32 46.10 28.08
CA ARG A 40 -19.81 46.35 26.71
C ARG A 40 -18.78 46.02 25.65
N GLY A 41 -17.51 46.38 25.89
CA GLY A 41 -16.42 46.05 24.96
C GLY A 41 -16.29 44.54 24.74
N ILE A 42 -16.43 43.74 25.81
CA ILE A 42 -16.41 42.27 25.73
C ILE A 42 -17.65 41.74 25.00
N GLU A 43 -18.86 42.22 25.32
CA GLU A 43 -20.10 41.80 24.66
C GLU A 43 -20.09 42.09 23.15
N GLU A 44 -19.71 43.32 22.75
CA GLU A 44 -19.67 43.75 21.34
C GLU A 44 -18.56 43.03 20.57
N THR A 45 -17.35 42.99 21.11
CA THR A 45 -16.22 42.32 20.44
C THR A 45 -16.45 40.82 20.38
N GLY A 46 -16.91 40.22 21.48
CA GLY A 46 -17.25 38.80 21.55
C GLY A 46 -18.33 38.43 20.54
N ALA A 47 -19.39 39.24 20.42
CA ALA A 47 -20.45 38.99 19.45
C ALA A 47 -19.94 39.05 18.00
N SER A 48 -19.04 39.99 17.69
CA SER A 48 -18.45 40.09 16.36
C SER A 48 -17.56 38.89 16.00
N VAL A 49 -16.85 38.33 16.98
CA VAL A 49 -15.94 37.19 16.79
C VAL A 49 -16.70 35.87 16.67
N VAL A 50 -17.73 35.68 17.49
CA VAL A 50 -18.51 34.44 17.52
C VAL A 50 -19.58 34.42 16.42
N GLY A 51 -20.07 35.58 16.00
CA GLY A 51 -21.23 35.67 15.10
C GLY A 51 -22.56 35.39 15.81
N ALA A 52 -22.56 35.38 17.14
CA ALA A 52 -23.73 35.16 18.00
C ALA A 52 -23.66 36.08 19.22
N ARG A 53 -24.78 36.32 19.89
CA ARG A 53 -24.85 37.18 21.08
C ARG A 53 -23.94 36.68 22.21
N VAL A 54 -23.22 37.60 22.83
CA VAL A 54 -22.43 37.37 24.05
C VAL A 54 -23.01 38.26 25.14
N ASP A 55 -23.33 37.67 26.29
CA ASP A 55 -23.84 38.38 27.47
C ASP A 55 -22.89 38.15 28.65
N LEU A 56 -22.69 39.19 29.45
CA LEU A 56 -21.85 39.12 30.66
C LEU A 56 -22.60 39.69 31.86
N ALA A 57 -22.71 38.94 32.96
CA ALA A 57 -23.47 39.40 34.11
C ALA A 57 -22.76 40.55 34.85
N HIS A 58 -21.47 40.38 35.16
CA HIS A 58 -20.70 41.37 35.92
C HIS A 58 -19.22 41.40 35.56
N VAL A 59 -18.57 42.55 35.81
CA VAL A 59 -17.14 42.80 35.60
C VAL A 59 -16.61 43.60 36.80
N ASP A 60 -15.50 43.16 37.39
CA ASP A 60 -14.70 43.88 38.41
C ASP A 60 -13.29 44.09 37.86
N VAL A 61 -12.92 45.35 37.58
CA VAL A 61 -11.59 45.71 37.07
C VAL A 61 -10.74 46.38 38.15
N ARG A 62 -9.63 45.73 38.53
CA ARG A 62 -8.63 46.28 39.45
C ARG A 62 -7.41 46.76 38.69
N ALA A 63 -7.53 47.95 38.12
CA ALA A 63 -6.51 48.53 37.24
C ALA A 63 -5.10 48.69 37.87
N SER A 64 -5.00 48.87 39.20
CA SER A 64 -3.71 48.97 39.89
C SER A 64 -2.94 47.65 39.92
N ASP A 65 -3.68 46.55 40.03
CA ASP A 65 -3.14 45.20 40.20
C ASP A 65 -3.08 44.48 38.85
N GLY A 66 -3.70 45.07 37.81
CA GLY A 66 -3.81 44.46 36.49
C GLY A 66 -4.79 43.29 36.43
N SER A 67 -5.65 43.11 37.43
CA SER A 67 -6.59 41.98 37.48
C SER A 67 -7.99 42.37 37.00
N ILE A 68 -8.63 41.44 36.28
CA ILE A 68 -10.00 41.55 35.79
C ILE A 68 -10.75 40.28 36.18
N ARG A 69 -11.90 40.44 36.83
CA ARG A 69 -12.81 39.34 37.16
C ARG A 69 -14.11 39.53 36.40
N LEU A 70 -14.52 38.50 35.67
CA LEU A 70 -15.76 38.46 34.90
C LEU A 70 -16.65 37.37 35.50
N GLU A 71 -17.94 37.64 35.64
CA GLU A 71 -18.90 36.68 36.20
C GLU A 71 -20.08 36.50 35.26
N GLY A 72 -20.52 35.24 35.11
CA GLY A 72 -21.69 34.86 34.30
C GLY A 72 -21.55 35.21 32.82
N LEU A 73 -20.47 34.75 32.17
CA LEU A 73 -20.31 34.88 30.72
C LEU A 73 -21.20 33.85 30.01
N GLN A 74 -21.99 34.28 29.03
CA GLN A 74 -22.83 33.41 28.20
C GLN A 74 -22.64 33.74 26.72
N VAL A 75 -22.07 32.80 25.98
CA VAL A 75 -21.82 32.90 24.54
C VAL A 75 -22.84 32.03 23.81
N ALA A 76 -23.67 32.63 22.94
CA ALA A 76 -24.67 31.91 22.18
C ALA A 76 -24.06 31.04 21.08
N ASN A 77 -24.78 29.97 20.71
CA ASN A 77 -24.42 29.17 19.54
C ASN A 77 -24.98 29.81 18.26
N PRO A 78 -24.14 30.17 17.27
CA PRO A 78 -24.61 30.77 16.01
C PRO A 78 -25.52 29.84 15.20
N ASP A 79 -25.29 28.53 15.26
CA ASP A 79 -26.08 27.52 14.54
C ASP A 79 -27.35 27.09 15.31
N ALA A 80 -27.36 27.30 16.63
CA ALA A 80 -28.50 27.00 17.51
C ALA A 80 -28.76 28.17 18.50
N PRO A 81 -29.39 29.27 18.06
CA PRO A 81 -29.46 30.52 18.83
C PRO A 81 -30.09 30.44 20.23
N MET A 82 -30.87 29.40 20.52
CA MET A 82 -31.52 29.17 21.82
C MET A 82 -30.66 28.32 22.77
N THR A 83 -29.41 28.04 22.44
CA THR A 83 -28.46 27.35 23.31
C THR A 83 -27.17 28.16 23.45
N ASN A 84 -26.54 28.06 24.62
CA ASN A 84 -25.20 28.57 24.85
C ASN A 84 -24.20 27.62 24.21
N LEU A 85 -23.31 28.18 23.39
CA LEU A 85 -22.10 27.47 22.98
C LEU A 85 -21.22 27.23 24.20
N ILE A 86 -20.98 28.30 24.97
CA ILE A 86 -20.18 28.31 26.20
C ILE A 86 -20.89 29.19 27.23
N GLU A 87 -20.97 28.73 28.45
CA GLU A 87 -21.34 29.49 29.64
C GLU A 87 -20.19 29.36 30.66
N ALA A 88 -19.81 30.42 31.36
CA ALA A 88 -18.79 30.36 32.40
C ALA A 88 -19.23 31.14 33.62
N GLU A 89 -19.13 30.52 34.79
CA GLU A 89 -19.50 31.14 36.06
C GLU A 89 -18.54 32.28 36.42
N GLU A 90 -17.24 32.03 36.31
CA GLU A 90 -16.21 32.97 36.73
C GLU A 90 -14.98 32.89 35.80
N ILE A 91 -14.46 34.05 35.41
CA ILE A 91 -13.21 34.21 34.68
C ILE A 91 -12.35 35.22 35.43
N SER A 92 -11.13 34.85 35.79
CA SER A 92 -10.14 35.73 36.39
C SER A 92 -8.95 35.86 35.45
N VAL A 93 -8.52 37.09 35.18
CA VAL A 93 -7.42 37.41 34.26
C VAL A 93 -6.46 38.38 34.94
N ASP A 94 -5.19 37.98 35.08
CA ASP A 94 -4.12 38.83 35.59
C ASP A 94 -3.24 39.33 34.43
N LEU A 95 -3.13 40.65 34.28
CA LEU A 95 -2.44 41.32 33.19
C LEU A 95 -1.23 42.10 33.70
N LEU A 96 -0.13 42.08 32.94
CA LEU A 96 0.97 42.99 33.19
C LEU A 96 0.60 44.41 32.73
N VAL A 97 0.53 45.34 33.68
CA VAL A 97 0.22 46.75 33.41
C VAL A 97 1.24 47.46 32.51
N PRO A 98 2.58 47.29 32.67
CA PRO A 98 3.53 48.02 31.83
C PRO A 98 3.42 47.69 30.32
N PRO A 99 3.31 46.41 29.89
CA PRO A 99 3.04 46.06 28.50
C PRO A 99 1.70 46.61 27.95
N LEU A 100 0.66 46.69 28.78
CA LEU A 100 -0.65 47.24 28.35
C LEU A 100 -0.54 48.70 27.89
N LEU A 101 0.33 49.50 28.53
CA LEU A 101 0.59 50.88 28.11
C LEU A 101 1.26 50.95 26.72
N GLU A 102 1.95 49.89 26.31
CA GLU A 102 2.51 49.73 24.95
C GLU A 102 1.51 49.09 23.97
N LYS A 103 0.24 48.94 24.35
CA LYS A 103 -0.81 48.22 23.59
C LYS A 103 -0.51 46.73 23.40
N LYS A 104 0.21 46.13 24.35
CA LYS A 104 0.52 44.69 24.35
C LYS A 104 -0.24 44.02 25.48
N VAL A 105 -0.91 42.92 25.17
CA VAL A 105 -1.69 42.16 26.15
C VAL A 105 -0.84 41.00 26.64
N VAL A 106 -0.33 41.09 27.86
CA VAL A 106 0.41 40.01 28.49
C VAL A 106 -0.37 39.54 29.70
N VAL A 107 -0.97 38.36 29.56
CA VAL A 107 -1.72 37.65 30.59
C VAL A 107 -0.75 36.76 31.35
N GLU A 108 -0.56 37.04 32.63
CA GLU A 108 0.25 36.22 33.53
C GLU A 108 -0.53 34.97 33.94
N SER A 109 -1.76 35.15 34.41
CA SER A 109 -2.65 34.06 34.79
C SER A 109 -4.04 34.25 34.16
N PHE A 110 -4.61 33.16 33.66
CA PHE A 110 -5.98 33.08 33.19
C PHE A 110 -6.65 31.89 33.87
N VAL A 111 -7.70 32.14 34.65
CA VAL A 111 -8.44 31.08 35.34
C VAL A 111 -9.90 31.19 34.96
N MET A 112 -10.47 30.11 34.44
CA MET A 112 -11.88 30.06 34.08
C MET A 112 -12.53 28.85 34.74
N ARG A 113 -13.63 29.08 35.47
CA ARG A 113 -14.31 28.10 36.32
C ARG A 113 -15.78 27.97 35.95
N GLY A 114 -16.34 26.79 36.26
CA GLY A 114 -17.75 26.50 36.03
C GLY A 114 -18.14 26.62 34.56
N VAL A 115 -17.25 26.23 33.63
CA VAL A 115 -17.55 26.33 32.21
C VAL A 115 -18.55 25.25 31.83
N ARG A 116 -19.64 25.61 31.15
CA ARG A 116 -20.68 24.71 30.69
C ARG A 116 -20.91 24.87 29.20
N PHE A 117 -21.18 23.77 28.52
CA PHE A 117 -21.47 23.77 27.08
C PHE A 117 -22.91 23.33 26.82
N GLY A 118 -23.54 23.91 25.81
CA GLY A 118 -24.86 23.47 25.32
C GLY A 118 -26.01 23.73 26.28
N THR A 119 -25.88 24.67 27.23
CA THR A 119 -26.97 24.99 28.16
C THR A 119 -28.10 25.73 27.44
N PRO A 120 -29.37 25.52 27.83
CA PRO A 120 -30.49 26.23 27.23
C PRO A 120 -30.46 27.72 27.60
N ARG A 121 -30.84 28.60 26.66
CA ARG A 121 -30.95 30.05 26.87
C ARG A 121 -32.41 30.49 27.00
N GLU A 122 -32.64 31.55 27.77
CA GLU A 122 -33.95 32.22 27.82
C GLU A 122 -34.18 33.15 26.61
N VAL A 123 -33.10 33.78 26.11
CA VAL A 123 -33.14 34.75 25.02
C VAL A 123 -32.27 34.27 23.85
N SER A 124 -32.84 34.34 22.64
CA SER A 124 -32.15 33.99 21.39
C SER A 124 -30.89 34.83 21.19
N GLY A 125 -29.80 34.15 20.83
CA GLY A 125 -28.52 34.77 20.54
C GLY A 125 -28.21 34.98 19.05
N ALA A 126 -29.22 34.95 18.17
CA ALA A 126 -29.03 35.22 16.75
C ALA A 126 -28.67 36.69 16.52
N LEU A 127 -27.66 36.95 15.69
CA LEU A 127 -27.33 38.31 15.24
C LEU A 127 -28.13 38.68 13.99
N GLU A 128 -28.46 39.97 13.84
CA GLU A 128 -29.18 40.48 12.67
C GLU A 128 -28.37 40.39 11.36
N ASN A 129 -27.04 40.40 11.43
CA ASN A 129 -26.13 40.31 10.28
C ASN A 129 -24.97 39.33 10.56
N PRO A 130 -25.13 38.02 10.26
CA PRO A 130 -24.07 37.03 10.45
C PRO A 130 -22.95 37.17 9.39
N ASP A 131 -21.70 36.93 9.78
CA ASP A 131 -20.53 36.98 8.88
C ASP A 131 -20.53 35.78 7.90
N PRO A 132 -20.47 36.02 6.57
CA PRO A 132 -20.44 34.98 5.54
C PRO A 132 -19.18 34.07 5.52
N GLU A 133 -18.10 34.40 6.25
CA GLU A 133 -16.94 33.49 6.38
C GLU A 133 -17.20 32.26 7.26
N SER A 134 -18.28 32.28 8.04
CA SER A 134 -18.72 31.18 8.92
C SER A 134 -18.92 29.89 8.11
N GLY A 135 -18.14 28.84 8.42
CA GLY A 135 -18.26 27.51 7.78
C GLY A 135 -17.48 27.30 6.47
N ALA A 136 -16.69 28.27 5.98
CA ALA A 136 -15.84 28.08 4.81
C ALA A 136 -14.81 26.94 4.99
N LEU A 137 -14.21 26.83 6.19
CA LEU A 137 -13.21 25.82 6.50
C LEU A 137 -13.78 24.40 6.45
N TRP A 138 -15.00 24.19 6.96
CA TRP A 138 -15.69 22.91 6.89
C TRP A 138 -15.99 22.46 5.45
N ARG A 139 -16.35 23.40 4.56
CA ARG A 139 -16.52 23.11 3.13
C ARG A 139 -15.21 22.65 2.48
N GLN A 140 -14.09 23.28 2.84
CA GLN A 140 -12.77 22.88 2.35
C GLN A 140 -12.37 21.47 2.84
N VAL A 141 -12.63 21.16 4.12
CA VAL A 141 -12.39 19.81 4.67
C VAL A 141 -13.28 18.76 4.01
N ASN A 142 -14.55 19.06 3.74
CA ASN A 142 -15.43 18.14 3.02
C ASN A 142 -14.94 17.91 1.58
N SER A 143 -14.57 18.97 0.86
CA SER A 143 -14.03 18.82 -0.50
C SER A 143 -12.73 18.02 -0.57
N TRP A 144 -11.92 18.05 0.49
CA TRP A 144 -10.73 17.20 0.63
C TRP A 144 -11.12 15.75 0.91
N ALA A 145 -12.08 15.51 1.80
CA ALA A 145 -12.56 14.17 2.13
C ALA A 145 -13.15 13.46 0.90
N ASP A 146 -13.83 14.20 0.03
CA ASP A 146 -14.40 13.67 -1.22
C ASP A 146 -13.32 13.28 -2.25
N GLN A 147 -12.08 13.79 -2.12
CA GLN A 147 -10.96 13.44 -2.98
C GLN A 147 -10.22 12.17 -2.54
N VAL A 148 -10.44 11.69 -1.31
CA VAL A 148 -9.80 10.47 -0.79
C VAL A 148 -10.39 9.27 -1.51
N GLN A 149 -9.61 8.64 -2.38
CA GLN A 149 -10.00 7.41 -3.07
C GLN A 149 -10.01 6.25 -2.08
N ILE A 150 -11.19 5.76 -1.75
CA ILE A 150 -11.37 4.56 -0.92
C ILE A 150 -11.45 3.35 -1.85
N PRO A 151 -10.53 2.38 -1.74
CA PRO A 151 -10.62 1.16 -2.54
C PRO A 151 -11.91 0.40 -2.19
N THR A 152 -12.53 -0.22 -3.19
CA THR A 152 -13.74 -1.05 -2.97
C THR A 152 -13.33 -2.51 -2.90
N LEU A 153 -13.85 -3.25 -1.91
CA LEU A 153 -13.66 -4.68 -1.82
C LEU A 153 -14.62 -5.36 -2.79
N SER A 154 -14.12 -5.78 -3.96
CA SER A 154 -14.90 -6.60 -4.88
C SER A 154 -14.59 -8.08 -4.65
N LEU A 155 -15.65 -8.87 -4.43
CA LEU A 155 -15.61 -10.33 -4.40
C LEU A 155 -15.97 -10.91 -5.78
N GLU A 156 -16.18 -10.06 -6.78
CA GLU A 156 -16.42 -10.45 -8.17
C GLU A 156 -15.12 -11.02 -8.76
N GLY A 157 -15.18 -12.23 -9.32
CA GLY A 157 -14.01 -12.95 -9.86
C GLY A 157 -13.56 -14.15 -9.03
N LEU A 158 -14.01 -14.30 -7.78
CA LEU A 158 -13.74 -15.50 -6.96
C LEU A 158 -14.34 -16.79 -7.56
N GLY A 159 -15.40 -16.66 -8.37
CA GLY A 159 -16.10 -17.78 -9.02
C GLY A 159 -16.04 -17.72 -10.53
N GLY A 160 -15.14 -16.91 -11.09
CA GLY A 160 -14.96 -16.84 -12.53
C GLY A 160 -14.51 -18.20 -13.04
N THR A 161 -15.33 -18.85 -13.88
CA THR A 161 -14.90 -20.03 -14.62
C THR A 161 -13.70 -19.61 -15.46
N VAL A 162 -12.51 -20.01 -15.03
CA VAL A 162 -11.31 -19.90 -15.84
C VAL A 162 -11.65 -20.54 -17.19
N ASP A 163 -11.55 -19.77 -18.26
CA ASP A 163 -11.73 -20.30 -19.62
C ASP A 163 -10.47 -21.09 -20.01
N VAL A 164 -10.33 -22.27 -19.43
CA VAL A 164 -9.24 -23.22 -19.71
C VAL A 164 -9.33 -23.71 -21.17
N ALA A 165 -10.49 -23.54 -21.83
CA ALA A 165 -10.70 -23.94 -23.22
C ALA A 165 -10.06 -22.98 -24.24
N GLY A 166 -9.60 -21.80 -23.81
CA GLY A 166 -8.93 -20.81 -24.65
C GLY A 166 -7.42 -21.02 -24.86
N ILE A 167 -6.82 -22.08 -24.30
CA ILE A 167 -5.38 -22.37 -24.48
C ILE A 167 -5.17 -22.86 -25.93
N ASP A 168 -4.53 -22.03 -26.74
CA ASP A 168 -4.13 -22.38 -28.10
C ASP A 168 -2.94 -23.35 -28.08
N ALA A 169 -3.11 -24.53 -28.68
CA ALA A 169 -2.05 -25.53 -28.78
C ALA A 169 -0.79 -25.00 -29.48
N ASP A 170 -0.92 -24.03 -30.38
CA ASP A 170 0.21 -23.43 -31.10
C ASP A 170 1.05 -22.48 -30.24
N SER A 171 0.48 -21.99 -29.14
CA SER A 171 1.18 -21.13 -28.17
C SER A 171 2.09 -21.90 -27.23
N LEU A 172 1.88 -23.21 -27.06
CA LEU A 172 2.62 -24.06 -26.11
C LEU A 172 4.06 -24.34 -26.61
N PRO A 173 5.11 -23.93 -25.85
CA PRO A 173 6.50 -24.31 -26.11
C PRO A 173 6.71 -25.79 -26.45
N THR A 174 6.07 -26.72 -25.74
CA THR A 174 6.21 -28.16 -26.03
C THR A 174 5.71 -28.55 -27.41
N VAL A 175 4.56 -28.00 -27.85
CA VAL A 175 3.98 -28.31 -29.17
C VAL A 175 4.87 -27.77 -30.29
N ARG A 176 5.36 -26.53 -30.14
CA ARG A 176 6.31 -25.91 -31.09
C ARG A 176 7.60 -26.72 -31.20
N HIS A 177 8.18 -27.12 -30.07
CA HIS A 177 9.39 -27.94 -30.04
C HIS A 177 9.18 -29.33 -30.65
N ALA A 178 8.05 -29.98 -30.37
CA ALA A 178 7.71 -31.28 -30.95
C ALA A 178 7.59 -31.22 -32.48
N ARG A 179 6.96 -30.16 -33.03
CA ARG A 179 6.89 -29.94 -34.48
C ARG A 179 8.26 -29.66 -35.09
N ALA A 180 9.07 -28.82 -34.45
CA ALA A 180 10.44 -28.53 -34.89
C ALA A 180 11.32 -29.80 -34.88
N LEU A 181 11.22 -30.63 -33.85
CA LEU A 181 11.95 -31.89 -33.74
C LEU A 181 11.51 -32.89 -34.82
N THR A 182 10.21 -32.96 -35.11
CA THR A 182 9.67 -33.80 -36.19
C THR A 182 10.21 -33.37 -37.55
N ALA A 183 10.16 -32.06 -37.85
CA ALA A 183 10.69 -31.50 -39.08
C ALA A 183 12.21 -31.71 -39.22
N ALA A 184 12.97 -31.52 -38.13
CA ALA A 184 14.41 -31.79 -38.09
C ALA A 184 14.72 -33.27 -38.35
N THR A 185 13.94 -34.18 -37.74
CA THR A 185 14.07 -35.63 -37.95
C THR A 185 13.82 -36.00 -39.41
N ASP A 186 12.76 -35.48 -40.02
CA ASP A 186 12.44 -35.75 -41.42
C ASP A 186 13.50 -35.18 -42.37
N SER A 187 14.03 -33.99 -42.08
CA SER A 187 15.11 -33.38 -42.86
C SER A 187 16.42 -34.18 -42.77
N MET A 188 16.83 -34.59 -41.57
CA MET A 188 18.05 -35.38 -41.36
C MET A 188 17.94 -36.76 -42.02
N ARG A 189 16.79 -37.43 -41.85
CA ARG A 189 16.50 -38.70 -42.51
C ARG A 189 16.62 -38.59 -44.03
N SER A 190 15.99 -37.58 -44.63
CA SER A 190 16.05 -37.35 -46.08
C SER A 190 17.49 -37.12 -46.56
N ALA A 191 18.30 -36.38 -45.79
CA ALA A 191 19.70 -36.15 -46.12
C ALA A 191 20.55 -37.44 -46.04
N TRP A 192 20.33 -38.28 -45.02
CA TRP A 192 21.02 -39.57 -44.89
C TRP A 192 20.62 -40.54 -46.00
N GLU A 193 19.34 -40.60 -46.36
CA GLU A 193 18.86 -41.43 -47.46
C GLU A 193 19.44 -40.99 -48.80
N GLU A 194 19.51 -39.68 -49.06
CA GLU A 194 20.12 -39.14 -50.28
C GLU A 194 21.61 -39.48 -50.34
N ARG A 195 22.33 -39.32 -49.21
CA ARG A 195 23.75 -39.66 -49.14
C ARG A 195 23.98 -41.16 -49.32
N ALA A 196 23.18 -42.00 -48.68
CA ALA A 196 23.23 -43.46 -48.86
C ALA A 196 22.94 -43.87 -50.31
N ARG A 197 21.98 -43.21 -50.99
CA ARG A 197 21.69 -43.43 -52.41
C ARG A 197 22.85 -43.00 -53.31
N SER A 198 23.51 -41.88 -53.02
CA SER A 198 24.65 -41.38 -53.81
C SER A 198 25.89 -42.29 -53.74
N LEU A 199 26.09 -43.00 -52.63
CA LEU A 199 27.20 -43.94 -52.45
C LEU A 199 27.00 -45.24 -53.26
N ASP A 200 25.76 -45.57 -53.58
CA ASP A 200 25.32 -46.79 -54.27
C ASP A 200 26.14 -48.04 -53.85
N PRO A 201 26.09 -48.44 -52.57
CA PRO A 201 26.99 -49.46 -52.03
C PRO A 201 26.67 -50.86 -52.57
N ARG A 202 25.43 -51.14 -52.96
CA ARG A 202 24.99 -52.50 -53.31
C ARG A 202 25.71 -53.07 -54.53
N PRO A 203 25.74 -52.40 -55.71
CA PRO A 203 26.48 -52.90 -56.86
C PRO A 203 27.98 -53.09 -56.59
N ARG A 204 28.58 -52.22 -55.76
CA ARG A 204 30.00 -52.30 -55.38
C ARG A 204 30.29 -53.50 -54.48
N LEU A 205 29.45 -53.73 -53.47
CA LEU A 205 29.54 -54.88 -52.57
C LEU A 205 29.29 -56.21 -53.30
N ASP A 206 28.31 -56.26 -54.20
CA ASP A 206 28.00 -57.45 -54.99
C ASP A 206 29.15 -57.79 -55.97
N SER A 207 29.71 -56.76 -56.64
CA SER A 207 30.87 -56.93 -57.52
C SER A 207 32.11 -57.41 -56.76
N ALA A 208 32.33 -56.86 -55.55
CA ALA A 208 33.41 -57.27 -54.68
C ALA A 208 33.23 -58.72 -54.18
N ARG A 209 32.02 -59.09 -53.75
CA ARG A 209 31.69 -60.47 -53.36
C ARG A 209 32.00 -61.47 -54.48
N ALA A 210 31.53 -61.19 -55.69
CA ALA A 210 31.77 -62.06 -56.85
C ALA A 210 33.27 -62.20 -57.18
N LEU A 211 34.07 -61.15 -56.97
CA LEU A 211 35.52 -61.20 -57.14
C LEU A 211 36.21 -62.02 -56.03
N VAL A 212 35.79 -61.84 -54.77
CA VAL A 212 36.30 -62.62 -53.64
C VAL A 212 36.05 -64.11 -53.88
N GLU A 213 34.83 -64.50 -54.25
CA GLU A 213 34.48 -65.90 -54.58
C GLU A 213 35.31 -66.45 -55.76
N ARG A 214 35.57 -65.61 -56.78
CA ARG A 214 36.43 -65.98 -57.91
C ARG A 214 37.89 -66.17 -57.49
N LEU A 215 38.41 -65.34 -56.59
CA LEU A 215 39.78 -65.45 -56.09
C LEU A 215 39.96 -66.63 -55.13
N GLU A 216 38.96 -66.93 -54.30
CA GLU A 216 38.94 -68.10 -53.40
C GLU A 216 38.92 -69.42 -54.18
N SER A 217 38.16 -69.48 -55.29
CA SER A 217 38.10 -70.66 -56.16
C SER A 217 39.31 -70.83 -57.09
N PHE A 218 40.11 -69.78 -57.29
CA PHE A 218 41.30 -69.82 -58.14
C PHE A 218 42.49 -70.54 -57.47
N ARG A 219 43.04 -71.59 -58.12
CA ARG A 219 44.25 -72.30 -57.67
C ARG A 219 45.39 -72.08 -58.66
N LEU A 220 46.58 -71.72 -58.17
CA LEU A 220 47.77 -71.52 -59.00
C LEU A 220 48.26 -72.84 -59.59
N THR A 221 48.37 -72.90 -60.92
CA THR A 221 48.92 -74.02 -61.70
C THR A 221 49.84 -73.47 -62.80
N PRO A 222 50.80 -74.26 -63.33
CA PRO A 222 51.75 -73.77 -64.35
C PRO A 222 51.07 -73.20 -65.61
N LEU A 223 49.88 -73.69 -65.95
CA LEU A 223 49.12 -73.30 -67.14
C LEU A 223 48.34 -71.98 -66.97
N ASN A 224 47.99 -71.59 -65.73
CA ASN A 224 47.20 -70.38 -65.45
C ASN A 224 48.00 -69.25 -64.78
N ALA A 225 49.32 -69.45 -64.59
CA ALA A 225 50.23 -68.47 -63.99
C ALA A 225 50.25 -67.12 -64.73
N LEU A 226 50.00 -67.10 -66.04
CA LEU A 226 49.94 -65.86 -66.84
C LEU A 226 48.70 -64.99 -66.53
N GLN A 227 47.65 -65.53 -65.90
CA GLN A 227 46.43 -64.80 -65.54
C GLN A 227 46.51 -64.18 -64.13
N ALA A 228 47.43 -64.67 -63.28
CA ALA A 228 47.58 -64.24 -61.90
C ALA A 228 47.89 -62.73 -61.75
N PRO A 229 48.75 -62.08 -62.57
CA PRO A 229 49.00 -60.65 -62.45
C PRO A 229 47.76 -59.78 -62.72
N GLY A 230 46.89 -60.20 -63.64
CA GLY A 230 45.62 -59.52 -63.94
C GLY A 230 44.61 -59.63 -62.80
N LEU A 231 44.51 -60.81 -62.20
CA LEU A 231 43.64 -61.07 -61.03
C LEU A 231 44.11 -60.29 -59.80
N VAL A 232 45.41 -60.28 -59.52
CA VAL A 232 45.98 -59.49 -58.41
C VAL A 232 45.73 -58.00 -58.63
N ARG A 233 45.90 -57.48 -59.86
CA ARG A 233 45.59 -56.07 -60.18
C ARG A 233 44.11 -55.74 -60.00
N SER A 234 43.21 -56.63 -60.43
CA SER A 234 41.76 -56.45 -60.23
C SER A 234 41.36 -56.52 -58.76
N GLY A 235 42.02 -57.38 -57.98
CA GLY A 235 41.84 -57.47 -56.54
C GLY A 235 42.37 -56.24 -55.81
N GLN A 236 43.53 -55.71 -56.20
CA GLN A 236 44.07 -54.45 -55.66
C GLN A 236 43.16 -53.24 -55.97
N GLY A 237 42.60 -53.16 -57.19
CA GLY A 237 41.65 -52.10 -57.55
C GLY A 237 40.29 -52.22 -56.84
N THR A 238 39.84 -53.45 -56.60
CA THR A 238 38.61 -53.70 -55.80
C THR A 238 38.86 -53.41 -54.33
N LEU A 239 40.06 -53.74 -53.82
CA LEU A 239 40.47 -53.41 -52.48
C LEU A 239 40.49 -51.90 -52.25
N SER A 240 41.09 -51.11 -53.16
CA SER A 240 41.06 -49.64 -53.03
C SER A 240 39.64 -49.07 -53.13
N THR A 241 38.77 -49.69 -53.93
CA THR A 241 37.36 -49.28 -54.04
C THR A 241 36.58 -49.60 -52.76
N LEU A 242 36.84 -50.77 -52.15
CA LEU A 242 36.25 -51.18 -50.88
C LEU A 242 36.75 -50.33 -49.72
N THR A 243 38.03 -49.95 -49.69
CA THR A 243 38.55 -49.05 -48.63
C THR A 243 37.88 -47.68 -48.71
N THR A 244 37.75 -47.09 -49.90
CA THR A 244 37.05 -45.81 -50.05
C THR A 244 35.57 -45.93 -49.69
N LEU A 245 34.91 -47.03 -50.08
CA LEU A 245 33.52 -47.28 -49.72
C LEU A 245 33.34 -47.47 -48.21
N GLU A 246 34.26 -48.17 -47.55
CA GLU A 246 34.27 -48.34 -46.09
C GLU A 246 34.46 -46.99 -45.39
N ASP A 247 35.40 -46.16 -45.83
CA ASP A 247 35.64 -44.82 -45.30
C ASP A 247 34.40 -43.92 -45.47
N ASP A 248 33.76 -43.96 -46.65
CA ASP A 248 32.54 -43.21 -46.94
C ASP A 248 31.35 -43.68 -46.09
N LEU A 249 31.20 -45.00 -45.91
CA LEU A 249 30.17 -45.60 -45.04
C LEU A 249 30.44 -45.33 -43.57
N ALA A 250 31.70 -45.30 -43.14
CA ALA A 250 32.10 -44.94 -41.78
C ALA A 250 31.83 -43.46 -41.48
N ALA A 251 32.11 -42.56 -42.43
CA ALA A 251 31.77 -41.15 -42.32
C ALA A 251 30.24 -40.93 -42.28
N LEU A 252 29.48 -41.68 -43.10
CA LEU A 252 28.02 -41.65 -43.08
C LEU A 252 27.47 -42.17 -41.75
N ASP A 253 27.94 -43.33 -41.26
CA ASP A 253 27.59 -43.90 -39.96
C ASP A 253 27.89 -42.92 -38.80
N GLY A 254 29.04 -42.25 -38.83
CA GLY A 254 29.37 -41.17 -37.90
C GLY A 254 28.34 -40.05 -37.92
N SER A 255 27.99 -39.54 -39.11
CA SER A 255 26.99 -38.47 -39.26
C SER A 255 25.58 -38.87 -38.80
N VAL A 256 25.22 -40.15 -38.96
CA VAL A 256 23.95 -40.71 -38.49
C VAL A 256 23.94 -40.84 -36.98
N LYS A 257 25.02 -41.37 -36.38
CA LYS A 257 25.16 -41.48 -34.91
C LYS A 257 25.11 -40.12 -34.23
N GLU A 258 25.82 -39.13 -34.78
CA GLU A 258 25.80 -37.75 -34.26
C GLU A 258 24.41 -37.12 -34.37
N GLY A 259 23.76 -37.23 -35.53
CA GLY A 259 22.43 -36.65 -35.70
C GLY A 259 21.35 -37.38 -34.89
N VAL A 260 21.40 -38.72 -34.76
CA VAL A 260 20.51 -39.46 -33.85
C VAL A 260 20.73 -39.03 -32.40
N ALA A 261 21.97 -38.86 -31.95
CA ALA A 261 22.26 -38.36 -30.60
C ALA A 261 21.72 -36.93 -30.38
N SER A 262 21.81 -36.06 -31.40
CA SER A 262 21.22 -34.72 -31.38
C SER A 262 19.69 -34.77 -31.26
N LEU A 263 19.03 -35.63 -32.04
CA LEU A 263 17.58 -35.84 -32.00
C LEU A 263 17.12 -36.42 -30.65
N GLN A 264 17.88 -37.35 -30.06
CA GLN A 264 17.60 -37.91 -28.73
C GLN A 264 17.74 -36.87 -27.63
N SER A 265 18.77 -36.01 -27.69
CA SER A 265 18.91 -34.87 -26.80
C SER A 265 17.71 -33.91 -26.93
N GLY A 266 17.29 -33.62 -28.17
CA GLY A 266 16.08 -32.84 -28.46
C GLY A 266 14.81 -33.46 -27.88
N ALA A 267 14.68 -34.78 -27.89
CA ALA A 267 13.56 -35.51 -27.28
C ALA A 267 13.63 -35.57 -25.74
N GLY A 268 14.80 -35.36 -25.15
CA GLY A 268 15.00 -35.23 -23.70
C GLY A 268 14.51 -33.88 -23.15
N ALA A 269 14.47 -32.83 -23.97
CA ALA A 269 14.10 -31.48 -23.56
C ALA A 269 12.62 -31.31 -23.17
N PHE A 270 11.74 -32.25 -23.56
CA PHE A 270 10.29 -32.16 -23.29
C PHE A 270 9.95 -32.06 -21.80
N SER A 271 10.74 -32.64 -20.89
CA SER A 271 10.46 -32.53 -19.46
C SER A 271 10.68 -31.11 -18.91
N GLY A 272 11.65 -30.36 -19.45
CA GLY A 272 11.88 -28.97 -19.09
C GLY A 272 10.81 -28.04 -19.65
N LEU A 273 10.42 -28.24 -20.91
CA LEU A 273 9.41 -27.44 -21.58
C LEU A 273 8.01 -27.56 -20.96
N ARG A 274 7.68 -28.70 -20.34
CA ARG A 274 6.43 -28.85 -19.58
C ARG A 274 6.31 -27.87 -18.41
N ALA A 275 7.41 -27.54 -17.76
CA ALA A 275 7.41 -26.56 -16.68
C ALA A 275 7.12 -25.15 -17.22
N GLU A 276 7.63 -24.83 -18.42
CA GLU A 276 7.39 -23.57 -19.10
C GLU A 276 5.94 -23.46 -19.61
N ASP A 277 5.39 -24.52 -20.19
CA ASP A 277 3.97 -24.56 -20.60
C ASP A 277 3.04 -24.33 -19.40
N PHE A 278 3.36 -24.95 -18.26
CA PHE A 278 2.60 -24.76 -17.02
C PHE A 278 2.73 -23.32 -16.49
N ALA A 279 3.93 -22.74 -16.54
CA ALA A 279 4.14 -21.35 -16.13
C ALA A 279 3.37 -20.36 -17.01
N TYR A 280 3.36 -20.59 -18.34
CA TYR A 280 2.58 -19.82 -19.30
C TYR A 280 1.07 -19.92 -19.00
N ALA A 281 0.56 -21.15 -18.85
CA ALA A 281 -0.85 -21.38 -18.61
C ALA A 281 -1.31 -20.86 -17.23
N ARG A 282 -0.44 -20.91 -16.21
CA ARG A 282 -0.67 -20.26 -14.91
C ARG A 282 -0.76 -18.74 -15.03
N GLY A 283 0.02 -18.12 -15.92
CA GLY A 283 -0.06 -16.67 -16.17
C GLY A 283 -1.38 -16.22 -16.80
N LEU A 284 -2.15 -17.12 -17.41
CA LEU A 284 -3.49 -16.83 -17.95
C LEU A 284 -4.56 -16.81 -16.84
N LEU A 285 -4.29 -17.47 -15.71
CA LEU A 285 -5.10 -17.37 -14.50
C LEU A 285 -4.87 -15.98 -13.90
N HIS A 286 -5.75 -15.02 -14.21
CA HIS A 286 -5.74 -13.71 -13.55
C HIS A 286 -6.22 -13.87 -12.10
N LEU A 287 -5.33 -14.37 -11.25
CA LEU A 287 -5.61 -14.55 -9.82
C LEU A 287 -5.63 -13.18 -9.14
N PRO A 288 -6.76 -12.77 -8.52
CA PRO A 288 -6.77 -11.54 -7.75
C PRO A 288 -5.86 -11.68 -6.52
N SER A 289 -5.04 -10.67 -6.23
CA SER A 289 -4.30 -10.60 -4.98
C SER A 289 -5.27 -10.23 -3.85
N PHE A 290 -5.23 -10.99 -2.76
CA PHE A 290 -5.99 -10.70 -1.54
C PHE A 290 -5.01 -10.51 -0.39
N ASP A 291 -4.26 -9.42 -0.42
CA ASP A 291 -3.30 -9.08 0.62
C ASP A 291 -3.95 -8.19 1.69
N ALA A 292 -3.59 -8.43 2.96
CA ALA A 292 -4.15 -7.70 4.11
C ALA A 292 -4.05 -6.15 4.02
N PRO A 293 -2.97 -5.56 3.45
CA PRO A 293 -2.88 -4.12 3.24
C PRO A 293 -3.91 -3.55 2.24
N GLU A 294 -4.50 -4.38 1.38
CA GLU A 294 -5.52 -3.95 0.41
C GLU A 294 -6.95 -4.11 0.96
N ILE A 295 -7.17 -5.13 1.79
CA ILE A 295 -8.48 -5.43 2.38
C ILE A 295 -8.83 -4.45 3.51
N SER A 296 -7.87 -4.10 4.37
CA SER A 296 -8.15 -3.24 5.52
C SER A 296 -8.67 -1.85 5.10
N PRO A 297 -8.06 -1.14 4.11
CA PRO A 297 -8.60 0.12 3.61
C PRO A 297 -9.97 -0.03 2.95
N ALA A 298 -10.25 -1.16 2.30
CA ALA A 298 -11.54 -1.40 1.66
C ALA A 298 -12.68 -1.67 2.66
N LEU A 299 -12.37 -2.25 3.82
CA LEU A 299 -13.34 -2.48 4.90
C LEU A 299 -13.58 -1.23 5.76
N PHE A 300 -12.52 -0.46 6.02
CA PHE A 300 -12.53 0.59 7.05
C PHE A 300 -12.34 2.02 6.51
N GLY A 301 -12.07 2.20 5.22
CA GLY A 301 -11.72 3.49 4.63
C GLY A 301 -12.78 4.58 4.81
N SER A 302 -14.06 4.22 4.67
CA SER A 302 -15.18 5.16 4.90
C SER A 302 -15.24 5.66 6.34
N THR A 303 -15.01 4.77 7.30
CA THR A 303 -14.99 5.10 8.73
C THR A 303 -13.75 5.92 9.09
N ALA A 304 -12.59 5.60 8.51
CA ALA A 304 -11.35 6.34 8.74
C ALA A 304 -11.45 7.81 8.30
N VAL A 305 -12.12 8.09 7.18
CA VAL A 305 -12.34 9.47 6.69
C VAL A 305 -13.18 10.29 7.67
N LEU A 306 -14.21 9.69 8.29
CA LEU A 306 -15.05 10.38 9.28
C LEU A 306 -14.26 10.86 10.50
N TRP A 307 -13.32 10.04 10.96
CA TRP A 307 -12.43 10.41 12.05
C TRP A 307 -11.42 11.50 11.66
N LEU A 308 -10.94 11.47 10.40
CA LEU A 308 -9.91 12.39 9.94
C LEU A 308 -10.44 13.82 9.70
N LYS A 309 -11.74 13.98 9.40
CA LYS A 309 -12.37 15.29 9.17
C LYS A 309 -12.16 16.27 10.36
N PRO A 310 -12.53 15.94 11.62
CA PRO A 310 -12.25 16.81 12.77
C PRO A 310 -10.76 17.14 12.96
N VAL A 311 -9.87 16.17 12.76
CA VAL A 311 -8.41 16.38 12.92
C VAL A 311 -7.90 17.41 11.91
N MET A 312 -8.29 17.27 10.64
CA MET A 312 -7.90 18.22 9.58
C MET A 312 -8.51 19.60 9.79
N TYR A 313 -9.75 19.68 10.28
CA TYR A 313 -10.39 20.94 10.65
C TYR A 313 -9.57 21.69 11.71
N TRP A 314 -9.22 21.03 12.81
CA TRP A 314 -8.47 21.66 13.89
C TRP A 314 -7.02 21.96 13.50
N ALA A 315 -6.37 21.12 12.70
CA ALA A 315 -5.04 21.38 12.17
C ALA A 315 -4.99 22.66 11.31
N ARG A 316 -5.95 22.84 10.39
CA ARG A 316 -6.03 24.07 9.57
C ARG A 316 -6.49 25.29 10.36
N THR A 317 -7.34 25.09 11.36
CA THR A 317 -7.73 26.18 12.28
C THR A 317 -6.51 26.69 13.03
N ALA A 318 -5.66 25.78 13.53
CA ALA A 318 -4.42 26.14 14.20
C ALA A 318 -3.50 26.97 13.29
N GLU A 319 -3.36 26.64 12.00
CA GLU A 319 -2.57 27.45 11.04
C GLU A 319 -3.08 28.88 10.86
N ARG A 320 -4.41 29.10 10.95
CA ARG A 320 -5.00 30.45 10.82
C ARG A 320 -4.67 31.34 12.02
N PHE A 321 -4.63 30.75 13.22
CA PHE A 321 -4.52 31.52 14.47
C PHE A 321 -3.12 31.50 15.11
N LEU A 322 -2.26 30.52 14.78
CA LEU A 322 -0.90 30.43 15.26
C LEU A 322 0.08 30.81 14.14
N PRO A 323 0.70 32.00 14.21
CA PRO A 323 1.61 32.45 13.16
C PRO A 323 2.86 31.55 13.08
N PRO A 324 3.50 31.44 11.90
CA PRO A 324 4.80 30.80 11.79
C PRO A 324 5.85 31.54 12.61
N GLY A 325 6.90 30.83 13.04
CA GLY A 325 7.99 31.30 13.89
C GLY A 325 8.92 32.35 13.29
N LEU A 326 8.41 33.25 12.46
CA LEU A 326 9.17 34.34 11.87
C LEU A 326 9.53 35.33 12.97
N ASP A 327 10.82 35.64 13.12
CA ASP A 327 11.30 36.64 14.07
C ASP A 327 10.82 38.04 13.64
N PRO A 328 9.94 38.72 14.42
CA PRO A 328 9.45 40.05 14.07
C PRO A 328 10.55 41.11 14.00
N ARG A 329 11.72 40.84 14.59
CA ARG A 329 12.91 41.71 14.53
C ARG A 329 13.61 41.62 13.18
N GLN A 330 13.41 40.54 12.43
CA GLN A 330 14.01 40.29 11.12
C GLN A 330 13.00 40.55 10.01
N ARG A 331 12.67 41.82 9.76
CA ARG A 331 11.84 42.20 8.61
C ARG A 331 12.72 42.43 7.39
N PRO A 332 12.37 41.90 6.19
CA PRO A 332 13.03 42.31 4.96
C PRO A 332 12.95 43.83 4.83
N GLY A 333 14.09 44.50 4.68
CA GLY A 333 14.13 45.95 4.49
C GLY A 333 13.29 46.36 3.28
N PRO A 334 12.67 47.55 3.28
CA PRO A 334 11.85 48.00 2.16
C PRO A 334 12.67 47.88 0.85
N LYS A 335 12.07 47.30 -0.20
CA LYS A 335 12.64 47.36 -1.56
C LYS A 335 12.81 48.84 -1.87
N ARG A 336 14.05 49.31 -1.91
CA ARG A 336 14.39 50.74 -1.98
C ARG A 336 13.69 51.41 -3.17
N ALA A 337 12.56 52.06 -2.94
CA ALA A 337 12.09 53.14 -3.78
C ALA A 337 12.97 54.36 -3.47
N ARG A 338 13.51 55.02 -4.51
CA ARG A 338 14.36 56.20 -4.30
C ARG A 338 13.54 57.29 -3.59
N ALA A 339 14.09 57.84 -2.51
CA ALA A 339 13.61 59.01 -1.76
C ALA A 339 12.43 58.83 -0.78
N GLU A 340 12.04 57.60 -0.40
CA GLU A 340 11.23 57.41 0.82
C GLU A 340 12.13 57.31 2.06
N GLY A 341 11.82 58.10 3.10
CA GLY A 341 12.47 57.97 4.40
C GLY A 341 12.25 56.57 5.00
N THR A 342 13.24 56.04 5.73
CA THR A 342 13.15 54.71 6.37
C THR A 342 12.85 54.86 7.85
N THR A 343 11.72 54.31 8.31
CA THR A 343 11.48 54.13 9.75
C THR A 343 12.37 53.01 10.26
N VAL A 344 13.41 53.35 11.03
CA VAL A 344 14.26 52.36 11.71
C VAL A 344 13.66 52.06 13.07
N ALA A 345 13.20 50.83 13.28
CA ALA A 345 12.72 50.38 14.58
C ALA A 345 13.92 50.01 15.46
N PHE A 346 14.03 50.63 16.64
CA PHE A 346 15.01 50.24 17.67
C PHE A 346 14.33 49.25 18.63
N PRO A 347 14.66 47.94 18.58
CA PRO A 347 14.04 46.96 19.49
C PRO A 347 14.47 47.25 20.93
N GLY A 348 13.50 47.40 21.85
CA GLY A 348 13.77 47.57 23.28
C GLY A 348 14.35 46.31 23.92
N LYS A 349 15.08 46.45 25.05
CA LYS A 349 15.76 45.36 25.77
C LYS A 349 14.86 44.17 26.16
N ALA A 350 13.56 44.40 26.35
CA ALA A 350 12.56 43.37 26.58
C ALA A 350 11.33 43.68 25.72
N THR A 351 11.24 43.09 24.53
CA THR A 351 10.09 43.29 23.64
C THR A 351 9.10 42.16 23.85
N TYR A 352 7.98 42.44 24.51
CA TYR A 352 6.83 41.53 24.56
C TYR A 352 6.16 41.40 23.18
N PRO A 353 5.57 40.24 22.85
CA PRO A 353 4.67 40.09 21.70
C PRO A 353 3.41 40.95 21.88
N SER A 354 2.59 41.09 20.83
CA SER A 354 1.32 41.81 20.96
C SER A 354 0.33 41.10 21.88
N PHE A 355 0.43 39.77 21.96
CA PHE A 355 -0.35 38.92 22.84
C PHE A 355 0.56 37.81 23.42
N LEU A 356 0.50 37.60 24.72
CA LEU A 356 1.13 36.47 25.42
C LEU A 356 0.24 36.02 26.58
N LEU A 357 -0.11 34.75 26.60
CA LEU A 357 -0.66 34.05 27.75
C LEU A 357 0.45 33.16 28.34
N GLN A 358 0.88 33.47 29.55
CA GLN A 358 1.92 32.70 30.24
C GLN A 358 1.35 31.42 30.81
N GLU A 359 0.31 31.52 31.64
CA GLU A 359 -0.37 30.38 32.25
C GLU A 359 -1.89 30.56 32.19
N GLY A 360 -2.58 29.49 31.78
CA GLY A 360 -4.04 29.40 31.74
C GLY A 360 -4.49 28.08 32.32
N GLU A 361 -5.52 28.12 33.16
CA GLU A 361 -6.21 26.98 33.74
C GLU A 361 -7.72 27.12 33.51
N VAL A 362 -8.34 26.08 32.98
CA VAL A 362 -9.77 26.07 32.66
C VAL A 362 -10.39 24.81 33.24
N GLY A 363 -11.32 24.99 34.18
CA GLY A 363 -12.19 23.94 34.68
C GLY A 363 -13.46 23.87 33.84
N LEU A 364 -13.60 22.81 33.06
CA LEU A 364 -14.69 22.63 32.10
C LEU A 364 -15.67 21.56 32.57
N GLU A 365 -16.96 21.79 32.40
CA GLU A 365 -18.04 20.83 32.61
C GLU A 365 -18.89 20.77 31.34
N ILE A 366 -18.71 19.73 30.54
CA ILE A 366 -19.58 19.54 29.38
C ILE A 366 -20.91 19.00 29.90
N GLY A 367 -21.98 19.77 29.74
CA GLY A 367 -23.33 19.39 30.14
C GLY A 367 -24.01 18.43 29.14
N GLY A 368 -25.14 17.86 29.54
CA GLY A 368 -25.98 17.00 28.71
C GLY A 368 -25.84 15.50 29.01
N SER A 369 -26.54 14.68 28.23
CA SER A 369 -26.54 13.20 28.36
C SER A 369 -25.67 12.50 27.32
N GLY A 370 -24.89 13.26 26.53
CA GLY A 370 -24.05 12.71 25.47
C GLY A 370 -22.72 12.14 26.00
N ALA A 371 -22.02 11.38 25.16
CA ALA A 371 -20.73 10.76 25.50
C ALA A 371 -19.61 11.77 25.82
N GLY A 372 -19.77 13.05 25.49
CA GLY A 372 -18.82 14.11 25.87
C GLY A 372 -19.10 14.72 27.25
N ALA A 373 -20.22 14.41 27.89
CA ALA A 373 -20.61 15.08 29.13
C ALA A 373 -19.72 14.66 30.30
N GLY A 374 -19.24 15.61 31.10
CA GLY A 374 -18.36 15.37 32.24
C GLY A 374 -17.49 16.56 32.60
N ALA A 375 -16.72 16.41 33.70
CA ALA A 375 -15.74 17.39 34.13
C ALA A 375 -14.38 17.15 33.47
N TYR A 376 -13.72 18.23 33.08
CA TYR A 376 -12.40 18.25 32.46
C TYR A 376 -11.57 19.37 33.07
N THR A 377 -10.27 19.16 33.15
CA THR A 377 -9.30 20.22 33.47
C THR A 377 -8.44 20.45 32.25
N ALA A 378 -8.22 21.72 31.90
CA ALA A 378 -7.34 22.11 30.81
C ALA A 378 -6.30 23.12 31.30
N HIS A 379 -5.05 22.93 30.89
CA HIS A 379 -3.98 23.88 31.11
C HIS A 379 -3.42 24.32 29.76
N VAL A 380 -3.14 25.62 29.64
CA VAL A 380 -2.52 26.22 28.45
C VAL A 380 -1.36 27.09 28.91
N ARG A 381 -0.18 26.93 28.32
CA ARG A 381 1.01 27.72 28.65
C ARG A 381 1.69 28.25 27.41
N GLY A 382 2.21 29.47 27.49
CA GLY A 382 3.07 30.05 26.47
C GLY A 382 2.40 30.44 25.15
N LEU A 383 1.07 30.55 25.09
CA LEU A 383 0.35 30.97 23.88
C LEU A 383 0.73 32.41 23.50
N SER A 384 1.30 32.61 22.31
CA SER A 384 1.92 33.88 21.91
C SER A 384 1.64 34.24 20.46
N SER A 385 1.47 35.54 20.18
CA SER A 385 1.40 36.05 18.81
C SER A 385 2.77 36.17 18.11
N ALA A 386 3.87 36.01 18.85
CA ALA A 386 5.21 35.92 18.27
C ALA A 386 6.04 34.88 19.03
N PRO A 387 5.88 33.59 18.71
CA PRO A 387 6.53 32.49 19.44
C PRO A 387 8.07 32.58 19.43
N SER A 388 8.66 33.05 18.32
CA SER A 388 10.11 33.27 18.17
C SER A 388 10.68 34.32 19.13
N LEU A 389 9.88 35.30 19.58
CA LEU A 389 10.30 36.27 20.60
C LEU A 389 10.32 35.68 22.01
N VAL A 390 9.37 34.80 22.30
CA VAL A 390 9.20 34.16 23.61
C VAL A 390 10.17 32.99 23.78
N ASN A 391 10.51 32.33 22.66
CA ASN A 391 11.40 31.16 22.59
C ASN A 391 10.99 30.04 23.56
N ARG A 392 9.68 29.83 23.68
CA ARG A 392 9.06 28.72 24.39
C ARG A 392 7.90 28.18 23.54
N PRO A 393 7.72 26.86 23.47
CA PRO A 393 6.59 26.27 22.78
C PRO A 393 5.29 26.54 23.54
N VAL A 394 4.16 26.41 22.84
CA VAL A 394 2.84 26.37 23.48
C VAL A 394 2.62 24.97 24.01
N GLU A 395 2.26 24.84 25.28
CA GLU A 395 1.91 23.57 25.91
C GLU A 395 0.43 23.59 26.27
N ILE A 396 -0.30 22.54 25.86
CA ILE A 396 -1.71 22.37 26.18
C ILE A 396 -1.86 20.98 26.79
N SER A 397 -2.50 20.87 27.94
CA SER A 397 -2.92 19.59 28.49
C SER A 397 -4.39 19.62 28.85
N VAL A 398 -5.11 18.52 28.58
CA VAL A 398 -6.49 18.33 29.00
C VAL A 398 -6.61 16.97 29.65
N ALA A 399 -7.22 16.91 30.83
CA ALA A 399 -7.42 15.67 31.55
C ALA A 399 -8.89 15.52 31.99
N ARG A 400 -9.31 14.27 32.05
CA ARG A 400 -10.59 13.84 32.63
C ARG A 400 -10.41 12.48 33.26
N ASP A 401 -10.98 12.29 34.45
CA ASP A 401 -10.94 11.06 35.21
C ASP A 401 -12.31 10.66 35.76
N GLY A 402 -12.48 9.36 36.02
CA GLY A 402 -13.60 8.84 36.84
C GLY A 402 -15.00 9.05 36.26
N ALA A 403 -15.13 9.21 34.95
CA ALA A 403 -16.40 9.48 34.30
C ALA A 403 -17.37 8.29 34.29
N ARG A 404 -18.67 8.59 34.42
CA ARG A 404 -19.76 7.59 34.36
C ARG A 404 -20.41 7.43 32.99
N VAL A 405 -20.29 8.44 32.13
CA VAL A 405 -20.88 8.49 30.78
C VAL A 405 -19.82 9.04 29.84
N GLY A 406 -19.56 8.34 28.74
CA GLY A 406 -18.47 8.69 27.82
C GLY A 406 -17.14 8.04 28.16
N PRO A 407 -16.01 8.57 27.65
CA PRO A 407 -14.69 8.05 28.00
C PRO A 407 -14.49 8.15 29.51
N VAL A 408 -14.20 7.01 30.14
CA VAL A 408 -13.90 6.88 31.58
C VAL A 408 -12.69 7.72 31.95
N GLY A 409 -11.67 7.73 31.08
CA GLY A 409 -10.49 8.57 31.18
C GLY A 409 -10.16 9.23 29.85
N LEU A 410 -9.68 10.47 29.91
CA LEU A 410 -9.14 11.18 28.75
C LEU A 410 -7.88 11.95 29.17
N SER A 411 -6.83 11.84 28.37
CA SER A 411 -5.66 12.72 28.44
C SER A 411 -5.30 13.22 27.06
N LEU A 412 -5.15 14.53 26.92
CA LEU A 412 -4.64 15.22 25.74
C LEU A 412 -3.39 15.98 26.17
N ASP A 413 -2.29 15.80 25.48
CA ASP A 413 -1.08 16.61 25.60
C ASP A 413 -0.72 17.13 24.22
N ALA A 414 -0.53 18.43 24.08
CA ALA A 414 -0.08 19.05 22.84
C ALA A 414 1.05 20.04 23.10
N VAL A 415 2.07 19.99 22.23
CA VAL A 415 3.20 20.90 22.23
C VAL A 415 3.31 21.49 20.82
N LEU A 416 3.12 22.80 20.69
CA LEU A 416 3.20 23.53 19.43
C LEU A 416 4.46 24.39 19.43
N ASP A 417 5.54 23.90 18.81
CA ASP A 417 6.82 24.59 18.74
C ASP A 417 6.95 25.34 17.41
N HIS A 418 6.50 26.59 17.46
CA HIS A 418 6.65 27.57 16.39
C HIS A 418 7.81 28.54 16.68
N THR A 419 8.79 28.18 17.51
CA THR A 419 9.85 29.13 17.91
C THR A 419 10.89 29.39 16.81
N GLY A 420 11.05 28.46 15.86
CA GLY A 420 11.99 28.55 14.75
C GLY A 420 11.33 28.57 13.37
N GLU A 421 12.17 28.59 12.32
CA GLU A 421 11.71 28.59 10.92
C GLU A 421 10.93 27.32 10.53
N THR A 422 11.26 26.18 11.14
CA THR A 422 10.55 24.92 10.95
C THR A 422 9.61 24.67 12.12
N ILE A 423 8.31 24.64 11.83
CA ILE A 423 7.25 24.30 12.79
C ILE A 423 7.44 22.85 13.26
N ARG A 424 7.33 22.61 14.57
CA ARG A 424 7.37 21.28 15.19
C ARG A 424 6.21 21.14 16.16
N ASP A 425 5.17 20.44 15.75
CA ASP A 425 4.01 20.22 16.60
C ASP A 425 3.89 18.76 16.98
N SER A 426 3.41 18.50 18.19
CA SER A 426 3.05 17.16 18.63
C SER A 426 1.76 17.20 19.42
N VAL A 427 0.91 16.19 19.21
CA VAL A 427 -0.35 16.00 19.93
C VAL A 427 -0.47 14.54 20.27
N ALA A 428 -0.78 14.23 21.53
CA ALA A 428 -1.06 12.90 22.02
C ALA A 428 -2.41 12.93 22.74
N LEU A 429 -3.39 12.18 22.25
CA LEU A 429 -4.69 11.99 22.89
C LEU A 429 -4.85 10.52 23.24
N ARG A 430 -5.28 10.23 24.46
CA ARG A 430 -5.67 8.90 24.92
C ARG A 430 -7.04 8.98 25.53
N MET A 431 -7.91 8.05 25.14
CA MET A 431 -9.25 7.91 25.67
C MET A 431 -9.48 6.45 26.03
N ASP A 432 -9.92 6.20 27.26
CA ASP A 432 -10.19 4.87 27.79
C ASP A 432 -11.68 4.72 28.12
N GLY A 433 -12.25 3.55 27.87
CA GLY A 433 -13.67 3.30 28.07
C GLY A 433 -14.56 4.17 27.17
N VAL A 434 -14.11 4.47 25.95
CA VAL A 434 -14.85 5.26 24.98
C VAL A 434 -15.74 4.35 24.13
N SER A 435 -16.98 4.77 23.87
CA SER A 435 -17.86 4.07 22.95
C SER A 435 -17.39 4.30 21.51
N LEU A 436 -16.89 3.24 20.87
CA LEU A 436 -16.37 3.27 19.51
C LEU A 436 -17.52 3.11 18.49
N PRO A 437 -17.42 3.71 17.29
CA PRO A 437 -18.49 3.67 16.31
C PRO A 437 -18.74 2.25 15.78
N ALA A 438 -19.98 1.99 15.38
CA ALA A 438 -20.31 0.80 14.60
C ALA A 438 -19.79 0.95 13.15
N ILE A 439 -19.31 -0.14 12.58
CA ILE A 439 -18.67 -0.18 11.25
C ILE A 439 -19.52 -1.03 10.33
N GLU A 440 -20.02 -0.44 9.26
CA GLU A 440 -20.75 -1.16 8.20
C GLU A 440 -19.78 -1.85 7.26
N LEU A 441 -19.83 -3.18 7.21
CA LEU A 441 -19.00 -4.00 6.33
C LEU A 441 -19.75 -4.29 5.04
N GLY A 442 -19.89 -3.26 4.19
CA GLY A 442 -20.72 -3.30 2.99
C GLY A 442 -20.50 -4.54 2.10
N ALA A 443 -19.25 -4.83 1.76
CA ALA A 443 -18.90 -5.99 0.93
C ALA A 443 -19.18 -7.35 1.59
N LEU A 444 -19.18 -7.41 2.93
CA LEU A 444 -19.41 -8.65 3.69
C LEU A 444 -20.87 -8.84 4.12
N GLY A 445 -21.69 -7.78 4.09
CA GLY A 445 -23.12 -7.84 4.39
C GLY A 445 -23.47 -7.89 5.88
N GLY A 446 -22.77 -7.10 6.71
CA GLY A 446 -23.06 -7.00 8.14
C GLY A 446 -22.47 -5.75 8.79
N THR A 447 -22.71 -5.58 10.09
CA THR A 447 -22.22 -4.46 10.90
C THR A 447 -21.41 -5.00 12.08
N LEU A 448 -20.24 -4.42 12.28
CA LEU A 448 -19.37 -4.65 13.42
C LEU A 448 -19.62 -3.56 14.47
N HIS A 449 -20.11 -3.95 15.63
CA HIS A 449 -20.27 -3.07 16.78
C HIS A 449 -19.04 -3.22 17.68
N LEU A 450 -18.18 -2.21 17.68
CA LEU A 450 -16.95 -2.22 18.49
C LEU A 450 -17.24 -2.14 19.99
N GLY A 451 -18.32 -1.47 20.40
CA GLY A 451 -18.68 -1.28 21.80
C GLY A 451 -17.72 -0.33 22.51
N ASP A 452 -17.50 -0.54 23.81
CA ASP A 452 -16.56 0.26 24.59
C ASP A 452 -15.12 -0.24 24.40
N GLY A 453 -14.20 0.70 24.22
CA GLY A 453 -12.79 0.42 23.94
C GLY A 453 -11.87 1.54 24.37
N SER A 454 -10.66 1.54 23.83
CA SER A 454 -9.72 2.65 23.95
C SER A 454 -9.37 3.22 22.57
N SER A 455 -9.07 4.52 22.55
CA SER A 455 -8.69 5.26 21.36
C SER A 455 -7.46 6.11 21.66
N THR A 456 -6.38 5.90 20.92
CA THR A 456 -5.14 6.68 21.06
C THR A 456 -4.79 7.37 19.75
N LEU A 457 -4.64 8.69 19.77
CA LEU A 457 -4.12 9.50 18.67
C LEU A 457 -2.73 10.02 19.02
N GLN A 458 -1.83 9.91 18.06
CA GLN A 458 -0.54 10.61 18.05
C GLN A 458 -0.45 11.38 16.75
N LEU A 459 -0.19 12.68 16.82
CA LEU A 459 0.09 13.53 15.68
C LEU A 459 1.44 14.20 15.90
N ALA A 460 2.25 14.23 14.85
CA ALA A 460 3.49 14.96 14.80
C ALA A 460 3.57 15.73 13.48
N ARG A 461 3.93 17.01 13.54
CA ARG A 461 4.14 17.86 12.38
C ARG A 461 5.56 18.37 12.40
N VAL A 462 6.22 18.33 11.24
CA VAL A 462 7.54 18.97 11.03
C VAL A 462 7.51 19.71 9.70
N GLY A 463 7.48 21.04 9.76
CA GLY A 463 7.25 21.89 8.59
C GLY A 463 5.85 21.62 8.00
N GLU A 464 5.79 21.25 6.73
CA GLU A 464 4.53 20.88 6.05
C GLU A 464 4.18 19.40 6.19
N ASN A 465 5.12 18.57 6.66
CA ASN A 465 4.90 17.14 6.79
C ASN A 465 4.17 16.82 8.08
N ILE A 466 3.13 16.01 7.97
CA ILE A 466 2.34 15.50 9.09
C ILE A 466 2.43 13.98 9.10
N ARG A 467 2.60 13.45 10.30
CA ARG A 467 2.40 12.05 10.63
C ARG A 467 1.34 11.97 11.72
N ALA A 468 0.26 11.26 11.46
CA ALA A 468 -0.73 10.94 12.48
C ALA A 468 -0.92 9.42 12.56
N ARG A 469 -1.17 8.91 13.76
CA ARG A 469 -1.51 7.52 14.04
C ARG A 469 -2.66 7.50 15.02
N MET A 470 -3.77 6.92 14.63
CA MET A 470 -4.90 6.59 15.49
C MET A 470 -4.98 5.09 15.66
N ARG A 471 -5.16 4.63 16.90
CA ARG A 471 -5.39 3.22 17.21
C ARG A 471 -6.65 3.07 18.03
N TRP A 472 -7.53 2.19 17.59
CA TRP A 472 -8.70 1.75 18.34
C TRP A 472 -8.50 0.31 18.78
N THR A 473 -8.81 0.05 20.05
CA THR A 473 -8.84 -1.31 20.59
C THR A 473 -10.19 -1.57 21.25
N ALA A 474 -10.83 -2.65 20.85
CA ALA A 474 -12.11 -3.10 21.37
C ALA A 474 -11.99 -4.56 21.79
N ASN A 475 -12.46 -4.90 23.00
CA ASN A 475 -12.29 -6.24 23.58
C ASN A 475 -13.58 -7.07 23.64
N ALA A 476 -14.72 -6.46 23.32
CA ALA A 476 -16.05 -7.08 23.44
C ALA A 476 -16.91 -6.71 22.23
N VAL A 477 -16.42 -7.00 21.02
CA VAL A 477 -17.15 -6.65 19.80
C VAL A 477 -18.37 -7.55 19.62
N THR A 478 -19.41 -7.02 18.98
CA THR A 478 -20.59 -7.77 18.60
C THR A 478 -20.89 -7.59 17.11
N TRP A 479 -21.55 -8.58 16.52
CA TRP A 479 -21.80 -8.64 15.09
C TRP A 479 -23.31 -8.65 14.86
N SER A 480 -23.79 -7.84 13.92
CA SER A 480 -25.19 -7.89 13.47
C SER A 480 -25.25 -8.03 11.95
N GLY A 481 -26.07 -8.97 11.46
CA GLY A 481 -26.12 -9.33 10.03
C GLY A 481 -25.23 -10.52 9.70
N GLY A 482 -25.06 -10.81 8.41
CA GLY A 482 -24.30 -11.96 7.91
C GLY A 482 -24.94 -12.63 6.71
N ALA A 483 -24.12 -13.16 5.81
CA ALA A 483 -24.58 -14.01 4.72
C ALA A 483 -25.27 -15.25 5.29
N THR A 484 -26.53 -15.47 4.92
CA THR A 484 -27.20 -16.73 5.21
C THR A 484 -26.50 -17.78 4.36
N PRO A 485 -25.88 -18.83 4.92
CA PRO A 485 -25.26 -19.85 4.09
C PRO A 485 -26.32 -20.41 3.13
N PRO A 486 -26.03 -20.61 1.84
CA PRO A 486 -26.94 -21.33 0.97
C PRO A 486 -27.24 -22.68 1.62
N SER A 487 -28.53 -23.00 1.72
CA SER A 487 -29.05 -24.22 2.33
C SER A 487 -28.50 -25.43 1.57
N GLY A 488 -27.37 -25.98 2.00
CA GLY A 488 -26.77 -27.17 1.36
C GLY A 488 -25.30 -27.47 1.68
N ALA A 489 -24.51 -26.55 2.23
CA ALA A 489 -23.10 -26.82 2.51
C ALA A 489 -22.92 -27.71 3.77
N PRO A 490 -22.39 -28.94 3.67
CA PRO A 490 -22.08 -29.73 4.86
C PRO A 490 -20.88 -29.12 5.59
N ALA A 491 -20.91 -29.15 6.92
CA ALA A 491 -19.72 -28.87 7.72
C ALA A 491 -18.62 -29.90 7.39
N PRO A 492 -17.35 -29.50 7.24
CA PRO A 492 -16.27 -30.46 7.04
C PRO A 492 -16.21 -31.39 8.26
N SER A 493 -16.59 -32.64 8.06
CA SER A 493 -16.43 -33.71 9.05
C SER A 493 -15.06 -34.36 8.83
N PRO A 494 -14.28 -34.67 9.87
CA PRO A 494 -12.92 -35.21 9.71
C PRO A 494 -12.83 -36.63 9.11
N ASP A 495 -13.94 -37.35 8.95
CA ASP A 495 -13.94 -38.81 8.83
C ASP A 495 -14.66 -39.35 7.57
N THR A 496 -14.24 -38.96 6.37
CA THR A 496 -14.64 -39.70 5.15
C THR A 496 -13.45 -40.28 4.42
N LEU A 497 -13.29 -41.60 4.60
CA LEU A 497 -12.33 -42.47 3.89
C LEU A 497 -12.73 -42.66 2.41
N PRO A 498 -11.75 -42.87 1.50
CA PRO A 498 -12.01 -43.03 0.08
C PRO A 498 -12.32 -44.49 -0.29
N GLY A 499 -13.42 -44.73 -1.00
CA GLY A 499 -13.61 -46.00 -1.73
C GLY A 499 -15.05 -46.39 -2.06
N ASP A 500 -15.61 -45.86 -3.15
CA ASP A 500 -16.56 -46.60 -4.01
C ASP A 500 -16.68 -45.93 -5.40
N PRO A 501 -16.27 -46.57 -6.53
CA PRO A 501 -16.22 -45.94 -7.84
C PRO A 501 -17.53 -46.00 -8.67
N ALA A 502 -18.67 -46.46 -8.13
CA ALA A 502 -19.87 -46.72 -8.94
C ALA A 502 -21.05 -45.71 -8.80
N GLY A 503 -20.93 -44.64 -8.01
CA GLY A 503 -22.04 -43.71 -7.73
C GLY A 503 -21.95 -42.30 -8.35
N VAL A 504 -20.90 -41.99 -9.11
CA VAL A 504 -20.45 -40.60 -9.36
C VAL A 504 -21.08 -39.86 -10.56
N ALA A 505 -22.03 -40.44 -11.29
CA ALA A 505 -22.54 -39.80 -12.52
C ALA A 505 -23.81 -38.92 -12.35
N GLY A 506 -24.44 -38.88 -11.18
CA GLY A 506 -25.75 -38.20 -11.00
C GLY A 506 -25.81 -37.07 -9.98
N VAL A 507 -24.81 -36.94 -9.09
CA VAL A 507 -24.90 -36.02 -7.93
C VAL A 507 -23.80 -34.94 -7.95
N ALA A 508 -22.80 -35.04 -8.84
CA ALA A 508 -21.70 -34.09 -8.95
C ALA A 508 -22.02 -32.82 -9.76
N GLY A 509 -23.11 -32.80 -10.54
CA GLY A 509 -23.44 -31.67 -11.41
C GLY A 509 -24.06 -30.45 -10.71
N GLY A 510 -24.58 -30.62 -9.49
CA GLY A 510 -25.25 -29.54 -8.74
C GLY A 510 -24.44 -28.99 -7.56
N LEU A 511 -23.54 -29.79 -6.97
CA LEU A 511 -22.79 -29.42 -5.76
C LEU A 511 -21.46 -28.69 -6.04
N LEU A 512 -20.99 -28.69 -7.29
CA LEU A 512 -19.75 -28.01 -7.71
C LEU A 512 -19.99 -26.63 -8.33
N GLY A 513 -21.24 -26.14 -8.34
CA GLY A 513 -21.60 -24.82 -8.87
C GLY A 513 -21.62 -23.69 -7.83
N GLU A 514 -21.51 -24.02 -6.53
CA GLU A 514 -21.62 -23.02 -5.45
C GLU A 514 -20.30 -22.67 -4.77
N SER A 515 -19.31 -23.57 -4.81
CA SER A 515 -17.90 -23.30 -4.44
C SER A 515 -17.35 -22.20 -5.35
N GLY A 516 -16.79 -21.15 -4.77
CA GLY A 516 -16.27 -19.99 -5.51
C GLY A 516 -17.31 -18.88 -5.80
N SER A 517 -18.61 -19.09 -5.57
CA SER A 517 -19.59 -17.99 -5.75
C SER A 517 -19.32 -16.84 -4.75
N PRO A 518 -19.62 -15.57 -5.11
CA PRO A 518 -19.49 -14.45 -4.18
C PRO A 518 -20.26 -14.67 -2.87
N GLU A 519 -21.44 -15.31 -2.93
CA GLU A 519 -22.25 -15.63 -1.75
C GLU A 519 -21.61 -16.71 -0.86
N TRP A 520 -21.00 -17.75 -1.46
CA TRP A 520 -20.23 -18.74 -0.72
C TRP A 520 -19.01 -18.12 -0.03
N ALA A 521 -18.25 -17.29 -0.74
CA ALA A 521 -17.07 -16.62 -0.20
C ALA A 521 -17.44 -15.69 0.97
N ARG A 522 -18.56 -14.95 0.84
CA ARG A 522 -19.12 -14.13 1.93
C ARG A 522 -19.49 -14.97 3.14
N ALA A 523 -20.18 -16.10 2.96
CA ALA A 523 -20.57 -16.98 4.05
C ALA A 523 -19.37 -17.63 4.74
N PHE A 524 -18.33 -18.01 3.98
CA PHE A 524 -17.10 -18.57 4.52
C PHE A 524 -16.33 -17.53 5.35
N VAL A 525 -16.10 -16.34 4.80
CA VAL A 525 -15.46 -15.23 5.52
C VAL A 525 -16.25 -14.89 6.78
N TRP A 526 -17.58 -14.75 6.69
CA TRP A 526 -18.40 -14.41 7.86
C TRP A 526 -18.28 -15.40 9.01
N ARG A 527 -18.18 -16.70 8.71
CA ARG A 527 -17.96 -17.75 9.71
C ARG A 527 -16.64 -17.56 10.46
N SER A 528 -15.57 -17.20 9.75
CA SER A 528 -14.26 -16.90 10.32
C SER A 528 -14.28 -15.62 11.18
N LEU A 529 -15.05 -14.61 10.79
CA LEU A 529 -15.10 -13.31 11.48
C LEU A 529 -15.84 -13.34 12.82
N THR A 530 -16.96 -14.08 12.91
CA THR A 530 -17.76 -14.14 14.15
C THR A 530 -17.01 -14.74 15.35
N GLY A 531 -15.89 -15.44 15.11
CA GLY A 531 -15.01 -15.95 16.18
C GLY A 531 -14.12 -14.88 16.82
N ILE A 532 -13.96 -13.71 16.18
CA ILE A 532 -13.09 -12.63 16.65
C ILE A 532 -13.83 -11.80 17.69
N ARG A 533 -13.26 -11.75 18.91
CA ARG A 533 -13.82 -11.00 20.05
C ARG A 533 -13.11 -9.67 20.28
N ASN A 534 -11.85 -9.58 19.87
CA ASN A 534 -11.01 -8.40 19.99
C ASN A 534 -10.71 -7.81 18.61
N VAL A 535 -10.91 -6.51 18.45
CA VAL A 535 -10.60 -5.80 17.22
C VAL A 535 -9.59 -4.70 17.52
N GLU A 536 -8.51 -4.70 16.76
CA GLU A 536 -7.52 -3.65 16.72
C GLU A 536 -7.55 -3.02 15.31
N LEU A 537 -7.71 -1.70 15.28
CA LEU A 537 -7.70 -0.92 14.06
C LEU A 537 -6.68 0.20 14.21
N GLU A 538 -5.64 0.19 13.38
CA GLU A 538 -4.66 1.25 13.28
C GLU A 538 -4.85 2.01 11.97
N MET A 539 -5.02 3.32 12.08
CA MET A 539 -5.14 4.25 10.96
C MET A 539 -3.95 5.20 11.03
N SER A 540 -3.15 5.26 9.98
CA SER A 540 -2.00 6.14 9.90
C SER A 540 -2.10 7.08 8.70
N LEU A 541 -1.69 8.32 8.92
CA LEU A 541 -1.69 9.39 7.94
C LEU A 541 -0.27 9.92 7.81
N GLU A 542 0.28 9.96 6.60
CA GLU A 542 1.60 10.52 6.32
C GLU A 542 1.59 11.37 5.06
N GLY A 543 2.24 12.53 5.06
CA GLY A 543 2.34 13.40 3.88
C GLY A 543 2.22 14.87 4.25
N THR A 544 1.73 15.69 3.33
CA THR A 544 1.46 17.11 3.58
C THR A 544 -0.01 17.34 3.93
N LEU A 545 -0.36 18.52 4.46
CA LEU A 545 -1.75 18.92 4.70
C LEU A 545 -2.63 18.91 3.44
N ASP A 546 -2.02 19.05 2.27
CA ASP A 546 -2.71 19.08 0.98
C ASP A 546 -2.79 17.69 0.33
N GLN A 547 -1.76 16.85 0.51
CA GLN A 547 -1.70 15.51 -0.07
C GLN A 547 -1.30 14.46 0.98
N PRO A 548 -2.21 14.14 1.91
CA PRO A 548 -1.95 13.11 2.89
C PRO A 548 -2.18 11.72 2.28
N ARG A 549 -1.34 10.75 2.67
CA ARG A 549 -1.52 9.33 2.37
C ARG A 549 -2.08 8.63 3.60
N LEU A 550 -3.20 7.94 3.43
CA LEU A 550 -3.86 7.17 4.47
C LEU A 550 -3.49 5.69 4.30
N SER A 551 -3.00 5.07 5.38
CA SER A 551 -2.85 3.62 5.49
C SER A 551 -3.67 3.10 6.65
N ILE A 552 -4.29 1.95 6.46
CA ILE A 552 -5.18 1.33 7.44
C ILE A 552 -4.75 -0.12 7.60
N SER A 553 -4.55 -0.56 8.84
CA SER A 553 -4.30 -1.95 9.19
C SER A 553 -5.24 -2.39 10.30
N SER A 554 -5.69 -3.64 10.23
CA SER A 554 -6.50 -4.24 11.27
C SER A 554 -6.27 -5.73 11.34
N ASN A 555 -6.31 -6.27 12.56
CA ASN A 555 -6.34 -7.72 12.77
C ASN A 555 -7.54 -8.38 12.06
N LEU A 556 -8.65 -7.64 11.89
CA LEU A 556 -9.80 -8.12 11.12
C LEU A 556 -9.45 -8.25 9.63
N GLY A 557 -8.79 -7.24 9.06
CA GLY A 557 -8.36 -7.27 7.66
C GLY A 557 -7.38 -8.42 7.39
N GLU A 558 -6.46 -8.69 8.32
CA GLU A 558 -5.56 -9.85 8.27
C GLU A 558 -6.31 -11.19 8.33
N ALA A 559 -7.33 -11.29 9.20
CA ALA A 559 -8.14 -12.49 9.31
C ALA A 559 -8.99 -12.74 8.04
N VAL A 560 -9.56 -11.68 7.46
CA VAL A 560 -10.28 -11.76 6.18
C VAL A 560 -9.34 -12.16 5.05
N ALA A 561 -8.15 -11.54 4.96
CA ALA A 561 -7.14 -11.88 3.95
C ALA A 561 -6.77 -13.36 4.03
N ARG A 562 -6.46 -13.85 5.23
CA ARG A 562 -6.10 -15.25 5.45
C ARG A 562 -7.26 -16.19 5.08
N SER A 563 -8.48 -15.87 5.51
CA SER A 563 -9.67 -16.68 5.20
C SER A 563 -9.95 -16.72 3.69
N LEU A 564 -9.76 -15.61 2.97
CA LEU A 564 -9.91 -15.57 1.51
C LEU A 564 -8.79 -16.34 0.80
N GLN A 565 -7.54 -16.20 1.26
CA GLN A 565 -6.41 -16.95 0.72
C GLN A 565 -6.55 -18.46 0.93
N GLU A 566 -7.05 -18.89 2.09
CA GLU A 566 -7.35 -20.30 2.37
C GLU A 566 -8.48 -20.83 1.48
N ALA A 567 -9.58 -20.07 1.37
CA ALA A 567 -10.72 -20.40 0.51
C ALA A 567 -10.31 -20.50 -0.97
N LEU A 568 -9.44 -19.58 -1.43
CA LEU A 568 -8.93 -19.57 -2.79
C LEU A 568 -7.85 -20.62 -3.01
N GLY A 569 -7.08 -21.02 -2.00
CA GLY A 569 -6.00 -21.99 -2.17
C GLY A 569 -6.49 -23.32 -2.72
N GLU A 570 -7.63 -23.82 -2.22
CA GLU A 570 -8.24 -25.06 -2.70
C GLU A 570 -8.78 -24.94 -4.14
N GLU A 571 -9.47 -23.83 -4.44
CA GLU A 571 -9.98 -23.50 -5.78
C GLU A 571 -8.85 -23.32 -6.80
N VAL A 572 -7.78 -22.60 -6.43
CA VAL A 572 -6.59 -22.37 -7.25
C VAL A 572 -5.85 -23.67 -7.50
N ALA A 573 -5.66 -24.51 -6.49
CA ALA A 573 -5.05 -25.82 -6.67
C ALA A 573 -5.87 -26.70 -7.63
N ALA A 574 -7.20 -26.67 -7.51
CA ALA A 574 -8.10 -27.37 -8.43
C ALA A 574 -8.04 -26.80 -9.86
N ALA A 575 -7.98 -25.48 -10.01
CA ALA A 575 -7.83 -24.80 -11.30
C ALA A 575 -6.47 -25.12 -11.96
N GLU A 576 -5.37 -25.05 -11.21
CA GLU A 576 -4.04 -25.42 -11.67
C GLU A 576 -3.98 -26.89 -12.10
N ALA A 577 -4.66 -27.79 -11.39
CA ALA A 577 -4.76 -29.19 -11.77
C ALA A 577 -5.51 -29.39 -13.10
N ARG A 578 -6.62 -28.65 -13.31
CA ARG A 578 -7.37 -28.67 -14.58
C ARG A 578 -6.55 -28.11 -15.74
N VAL A 579 -5.86 -27.00 -15.54
CA VAL A 579 -4.96 -26.40 -16.53
C VAL A 579 -3.83 -27.36 -16.91
N ARG A 580 -3.21 -28.00 -15.90
CA ARG A 580 -2.15 -29.00 -16.14
C ARG A 580 -2.66 -30.19 -16.95
N ALA A 581 -3.86 -30.68 -16.63
CA ALA A 581 -4.49 -31.77 -17.37
C ALA A 581 -4.80 -31.38 -18.83
N GLU A 582 -5.23 -30.14 -19.06
CA GLU A 582 -5.50 -29.62 -20.40
C GLU A 582 -4.23 -29.49 -21.25
N VAL A 583 -3.19 -28.85 -20.70
CA VAL A 583 -1.89 -28.70 -21.37
C VAL A 583 -1.30 -30.06 -21.74
N GLU A 584 -1.34 -31.04 -20.83
CA GLU A 584 -0.84 -32.39 -21.13
C GLU A 584 -1.70 -33.06 -22.20
N ARG A 585 -3.04 -32.89 -22.18
CA ARG A 585 -3.95 -33.43 -23.19
C ARG A 585 -3.61 -32.91 -24.60
N GLN A 586 -3.31 -31.63 -24.73
CA GLN A 586 -2.97 -31.02 -26.03
C GLN A 586 -1.53 -31.34 -26.46
N ALA A 587 -0.56 -31.36 -25.55
CA ALA A 587 0.85 -31.57 -25.87
C ALA A 587 1.21 -33.05 -26.14
N ARG A 588 0.57 -33.99 -25.43
CA ARG A 588 0.86 -35.44 -25.50
C ARG A 588 0.90 -36.02 -26.93
N PRO A 589 -0.08 -35.82 -27.83
CA PRO A 589 -0.04 -36.40 -29.16
C PRO A 589 1.16 -35.92 -29.99
N HIS A 590 1.59 -34.67 -29.80
CA HIS A 590 2.73 -34.11 -30.51
C HIS A 590 4.06 -34.68 -30.01
N VAL A 591 4.21 -34.81 -28.69
CA VAL A 591 5.40 -35.40 -28.06
C VAL A 591 5.55 -36.88 -28.43
N GLU A 592 4.45 -37.64 -28.39
CA GLU A 592 4.45 -39.06 -28.78
C GLU A 592 4.83 -39.23 -30.26
N ASN A 593 4.29 -38.39 -31.15
CA ASN A 593 4.66 -38.40 -32.57
C ASN A 593 6.15 -38.13 -32.78
N ALA A 594 6.67 -37.04 -32.18
CA ALA A 594 8.08 -36.67 -32.34
C ALA A 594 9.03 -37.78 -31.82
N ARG A 595 8.74 -38.38 -30.66
CA ARG A 595 9.53 -39.51 -30.11
C ARG A 595 9.49 -40.72 -31.04
N SER A 596 8.31 -41.08 -31.57
CA SER A 596 8.18 -42.21 -32.48
C SER A 596 9.01 -42.02 -33.76
N ARG A 597 9.07 -40.80 -34.29
CA ARG A 597 9.85 -40.45 -35.49
C ARG A 597 11.35 -40.57 -35.26
N VAL A 598 11.83 -40.10 -34.10
CA VAL A 598 13.25 -40.21 -33.72
C VAL A 598 13.66 -41.67 -33.56
N GLU A 599 12.85 -42.49 -32.88
CA GLU A 599 13.15 -43.92 -32.72
C GLU A 599 13.06 -44.70 -34.05
N ALA A 600 12.13 -44.33 -34.93
CA ALA A 600 12.07 -44.89 -36.28
C ALA A 600 13.34 -44.56 -37.08
N ALA A 601 13.79 -43.30 -37.08
CA ALA A 601 15.00 -42.88 -37.77
C ALA A 601 16.25 -43.61 -37.25
N ARG A 602 16.36 -43.80 -35.93
CA ARG A 602 17.42 -44.59 -35.30
C ARG A 602 17.39 -46.04 -35.77
N THR A 603 16.23 -46.68 -35.73
CA THR A 603 16.12 -48.12 -35.99
C THR A 603 16.31 -48.44 -37.48
N GLU A 604 15.69 -47.64 -38.36
CA GLU A 604 15.63 -47.93 -39.79
C GLU A 604 16.89 -47.49 -40.54
N VAL A 605 17.38 -46.26 -40.29
CA VAL A 605 18.49 -45.69 -41.06
C VAL A 605 19.84 -46.10 -40.45
N ALA A 606 20.02 -45.94 -39.13
CA ALA A 606 21.28 -46.29 -38.49
C ALA A 606 21.54 -47.81 -38.55
N GLY A 607 20.51 -48.63 -38.31
CA GLY A 607 20.63 -50.09 -38.40
C GLY A 607 21.02 -50.57 -39.80
N ARG A 608 20.46 -49.96 -40.86
CA ARG A 608 20.78 -50.33 -42.24
C ARG A 608 22.21 -49.94 -42.64
N ILE A 609 22.66 -48.74 -42.29
CA ILE A 609 23.99 -48.25 -42.66
C ILE A 609 25.09 -49.02 -41.92
N ASP A 610 24.88 -49.32 -40.63
CA ASP A 610 25.80 -50.15 -39.84
C ASP A 610 25.95 -51.55 -40.44
N SER A 611 24.84 -52.17 -40.86
CA SER A 611 24.89 -53.49 -41.53
C SER A 611 25.68 -53.48 -42.84
N GLN A 612 25.56 -52.42 -43.65
CA GLN A 612 26.28 -52.30 -44.93
C GLN A 612 27.78 -52.05 -44.72
N ARG A 613 28.14 -51.30 -43.67
CA ARG A 613 29.53 -51.07 -43.28
C ARG A 613 30.20 -52.38 -42.85
N GLN A 614 29.55 -53.14 -41.97
CA GLN A 614 30.08 -54.45 -41.51
C GLN A 614 30.26 -55.44 -42.67
N GLU A 615 29.35 -55.42 -43.65
CA GLU A 615 29.47 -56.22 -44.88
C GLU A 615 30.68 -55.81 -45.73
N ALA A 616 30.93 -54.50 -45.89
CA ALA A 616 32.08 -53.97 -46.61
C ALA A 616 33.41 -54.36 -45.95
N GLU A 617 33.50 -54.19 -44.63
CA GLU A 617 34.68 -54.52 -43.82
C GLU A 617 35.00 -56.02 -43.92
N ALA A 618 33.99 -56.89 -43.77
CA ALA A 618 34.17 -58.33 -43.88
C ALA A 618 34.67 -58.76 -45.27
N LEU A 619 34.15 -58.16 -46.35
CA LEU A 619 34.61 -58.43 -47.72
C LEU A 619 36.05 -57.95 -47.95
N ARG A 620 36.40 -56.78 -47.42
CA ARG A 620 37.76 -56.23 -47.50
C ARG A 620 38.76 -57.16 -46.83
N THR A 621 38.52 -57.55 -45.58
CA THR A 621 39.45 -58.43 -44.84
C THR A 621 39.64 -59.77 -45.54
N ARG A 622 38.57 -60.35 -46.09
CA ARG A 622 38.67 -61.58 -46.90
C ARG A 622 39.52 -61.37 -48.14
N LEU A 623 39.28 -60.29 -48.88
CA LEU A 623 40.04 -59.96 -50.09
C LEU A 623 41.53 -59.74 -49.80
N GLU A 624 41.88 -58.99 -48.76
CA GLU A 624 43.25 -58.75 -48.30
C GLU A 624 43.97 -60.08 -47.99
N SER A 625 43.36 -60.92 -47.16
CA SER A 625 43.94 -62.20 -46.76
C SER A 625 44.22 -63.11 -47.97
N ARG A 626 43.30 -63.12 -48.94
CA ARG A 626 43.42 -63.94 -50.14
C ARG A 626 44.49 -63.43 -51.10
N LEU A 627 44.60 -62.11 -51.26
CA LEU A 627 45.65 -61.50 -52.09
C LEU A 627 47.03 -61.77 -51.50
N GLU A 628 47.20 -61.67 -50.18
CA GLU A 628 48.47 -62.02 -49.52
C GLU A 628 48.84 -63.49 -49.71
N GLU A 629 47.87 -64.41 -49.62
CA GLU A 629 48.09 -65.83 -49.85
C GLU A 629 48.56 -66.09 -51.29
N LEU A 630 47.88 -65.51 -52.29
CA LEU A 630 48.24 -65.65 -53.71
C LEU A 630 49.62 -65.04 -54.02
N MET A 631 49.97 -63.90 -53.42
CA MET A 631 51.30 -63.29 -53.56
C MET A 631 52.41 -64.15 -52.92
N ARG A 632 52.13 -64.76 -51.76
CA ARG A 632 53.07 -65.70 -51.11
C ARG A 632 53.28 -66.95 -51.97
N GLN A 633 52.20 -67.54 -52.50
CA GLN A 633 52.27 -68.72 -53.37
C GLN A 633 53.01 -68.43 -54.68
N ALA A 634 52.82 -67.25 -55.27
CA ALA A 634 53.54 -66.84 -56.49
C ALA A 634 55.05 -66.62 -56.26
N ARG A 635 55.48 -66.27 -55.04
CA ARG A 635 56.90 -66.05 -54.69
C ARG A 635 57.66 -67.34 -54.38
N ILE A 636 56.95 -68.42 -54.05
CA ILE A 636 57.53 -69.74 -53.70
C ILE A 636 57.58 -70.68 -54.93
N GLY A 637 56.74 -70.44 -55.94
CA GLY A 637 56.59 -71.31 -57.13
C GLY A 637 57.27 -70.83 -58.42
N GLY A 638 58.07 -69.77 -58.38
CA GLY A 638 58.95 -69.34 -59.48
C GLY A 638 60.40 -69.59 -59.11
#